data_AF-A0A0H1RCG9-F1
#
_entry.id   AF-A0A0H1RCG9-F1
#
_cell.length_a   1.000
_cell.length_b   1.000
_cell.length_c   1.000
_cell.angle_alpha   90.00
_cell.angle_beta   90.00
_cell.angle_gamma   90.00
#
_symmetry.space_group_name_H-M   'P 1'
#
loop_
_entity.id
_entity.type
_entity.pdbx_description
1 polymer ?
#
loop_
_entity_poly.entity_id
_entity_poly.type
_entity_poly.pdbx_seq_one_letter_code
_entity_poly.pdbx_strand_id
1 'polypeptide(L)'
;MAAPIFTVAPATGDARRDTAAIKAAIQAAHKAYLQNPTEQVKVQLGTGTYVVTGDPNNASVGPVELLSGVALVGNGMGQTTIKLADDFNARINGIVRTALQTVEHVTVANLTIDGNRANNTGHQAGFICGIKEDGSGLTQSDITLSGVEIKNCTAYGFNPHEITYDVTIKDCVSHGNGLDGFVADGVVGGTYENNRAFDNDRHGFNIQNATTNLDLANNKAYNNGSAGVTIQRGDILREGETTIEWVTDIRIVGGEYYGNTKEGILVKLSDDVAINGAKVHDNLRQGIRIEGATDTVVQNSTVFNNSQEADNTYDEIQIRLRVDTVTGKTYYATNTQILNNTIYSDSSINARYGVREEATNDDGGPTGTIVSGNSISGMDSGSVSVPNYIWLGTSGNDMLEGTTGGEEMRGMAGDDTYIVNHSGDRVVETSGAGTDTVRSSITYTLPANVENLILTGTKVINGHGNGLNNKLVGNSAANTLKGNDGNDTVEGGLGVDSLYGGLGDDAFVLRKGEFGGDTIFDFSGNGSAAGDRLEFVGFTSNATLTQTGTNTWRITDGTYAETFQIAGGAAVHSSDHNLKSGSEPPPSTTQYPAIGAGIIQMETLKLTNFTLVSLSTAQGGQAVENRNKGVEATAKGTFTGETGTYKVKVAYYDESDGASPMGIRVNGTTVSSWIADKQLGSTGADSRTLTFYEATLQLTTGATLEIYGTRQGDELVRIDTLTVSKWDLIA
;
A
#
# COMPACT_ATOMS: atom_id res chain seq x y z
N MET A 1 -0.33 48.55 4.58
CA MET A 1 -1.33 48.97 5.58
C MET A 1 -2.09 47.72 5.94
N ALA A 2 -2.33 47.44 7.22
CA ALA A 2 -3.10 46.25 7.60
C ALA A 2 -4.50 46.28 6.95
N ALA A 3 -4.96 45.13 6.46
CA ALA A 3 -6.31 45.01 5.90
C ALA A 3 -7.37 45.57 6.87
N PRO A 4 -8.38 46.33 6.37
CA PRO A 4 -9.43 46.87 7.22
C PRO A 4 -10.28 45.77 7.86
N ILE A 5 -10.87 46.05 9.01
CA ILE A 5 -11.83 45.15 9.67
C ILE A 5 -13.22 45.77 9.57
N PHE A 6 -14.18 45.04 9.02
CA PHE A 6 -15.58 45.46 8.94
C PHE A 6 -16.39 44.80 10.06
N THR A 7 -16.85 45.59 11.03
CA THR A 7 -17.65 45.07 12.14
C THR A 7 -19.14 45.13 11.79
N VAL A 8 -19.83 44.00 11.92
CA VAL A 8 -21.30 43.95 11.79
C VAL A 8 -21.93 44.60 13.02
N ALA A 9 -23.02 45.33 12.83
CA ALA A 9 -23.80 45.89 13.93
C ALA A 9 -24.20 44.78 14.94
N PRO A 10 -24.46 45.12 16.22
CA PRO A 10 -24.96 44.15 17.19
C PRO A 10 -26.21 43.43 16.67
N ALA A 11 -26.31 42.14 16.97
CA ALA A 11 -27.47 41.33 16.59
C ALA A 11 -28.77 41.96 17.08
N THR A 12 -29.72 42.11 16.18
CA THR A 12 -31.02 42.73 16.48
C THR A 12 -32.11 41.70 16.77
N GLY A 13 -31.90 40.45 16.34
CA GLY A 13 -32.92 39.40 16.36
C GLY A 13 -33.95 39.52 15.24
N ASP A 14 -33.89 40.58 14.43
CA ASP A 14 -34.72 40.77 13.25
C ASP A 14 -34.00 40.16 12.04
N ALA A 15 -34.61 39.10 11.49
CA ALA A 15 -34.02 38.32 10.42
C ALA A 15 -33.60 39.17 9.20
N ARG A 16 -34.40 40.17 8.83
CA ARG A 16 -34.11 40.99 7.63
C ARG A 16 -33.00 42.00 7.91
N ARG A 17 -32.99 42.61 9.10
CA ARG A 17 -31.97 43.59 9.49
C ARG A 17 -30.61 42.95 9.66
N ASP A 18 -30.53 41.83 10.35
CA ASP A 18 -29.28 41.12 10.61
C ASP A 18 -28.70 40.54 9.30
N THR A 19 -29.55 39.94 8.43
CA THR A 19 -29.14 39.49 7.08
C THR A 19 -28.56 40.66 6.26
N ALA A 20 -29.25 41.80 6.21
CA ALA A 20 -28.80 42.96 5.45
C ALA A 20 -27.48 43.55 6.01
N ALA A 21 -27.31 43.59 7.33
CA ALA A 21 -26.10 44.10 7.97
C ALA A 21 -24.88 43.21 7.68
N ILE A 22 -25.03 41.88 7.75
CA ILE A 22 -23.96 40.93 7.41
C ILE A 22 -23.60 41.07 5.93
N LYS A 23 -24.59 41.09 5.04
CA LYS A 23 -24.38 41.24 3.58
C LYS A 23 -23.64 42.53 3.24
N ALA A 24 -24.00 43.65 3.84
CA ALA A 24 -23.33 44.93 3.62
C ALA A 24 -21.86 44.90 4.06
N ALA A 25 -21.56 44.26 5.19
CA ALA A 25 -20.18 44.12 5.68
C ALA A 25 -19.33 43.22 4.76
N ILE A 26 -19.89 42.11 4.28
CA ILE A 26 -19.22 41.21 3.31
C ILE A 26 -18.92 41.95 2.01
N GLN A 27 -19.88 42.70 1.46
CA GLN A 27 -19.67 43.49 0.24
C GLN A 27 -18.58 44.55 0.41
N ALA A 28 -18.53 45.21 1.57
CA ALA A 28 -17.49 46.19 1.87
C ALA A 28 -16.10 45.54 2.03
N ALA A 29 -16.04 44.38 2.68
CA ALA A 29 -14.81 43.61 2.83
C ALA A 29 -14.26 43.11 1.49
N HIS A 30 -15.12 42.53 0.64
CA HIS A 30 -14.72 42.11 -0.70
C HIS A 30 -14.24 43.29 -1.56
N LYS A 31 -14.92 44.44 -1.49
CA LYS A 31 -14.47 45.65 -2.19
C LYS A 31 -13.08 46.11 -1.73
N ALA A 32 -12.77 45.97 -0.45
CA ALA A 32 -11.44 46.27 0.08
C ALA A 32 -10.40 45.22 -0.37
N TYR A 33 -10.78 43.93 -0.41
CA TYR A 33 -9.93 42.86 -0.93
C TYR A 33 -9.53 43.10 -2.39
N LEU A 34 -10.47 43.53 -3.25
CA LEU A 34 -10.17 43.86 -4.65
C LEU A 34 -9.14 45.00 -4.81
N GLN A 35 -8.90 45.80 -3.77
CA GLN A 35 -7.85 46.83 -3.78
C GLN A 35 -6.47 46.27 -3.39
N ASN A 36 -6.43 45.15 -2.66
CA ASN A 36 -5.21 44.43 -2.28
C ASN A 36 -5.49 42.92 -2.13
N PRO A 37 -5.44 42.14 -3.23
CA PRO A 37 -5.92 40.75 -3.24
C PRO A 37 -4.96 39.74 -2.56
N THR A 38 -3.96 40.22 -1.83
CA THR A 38 -2.95 39.39 -1.15
C THR A 38 -3.29 39.11 0.32
N GLU A 39 -4.21 39.86 0.92
CA GLU A 39 -4.62 39.69 2.32
C GLU A 39 -6.14 39.54 2.41
N GLN A 40 -6.64 38.51 3.09
CA GLN A 40 -8.06 38.39 3.39
C GLN A 40 -8.54 39.55 4.28
N VAL A 41 -9.76 40.02 4.04
CA VAL A 41 -10.39 41.13 4.76
C VAL A 41 -11.43 40.59 5.73
N LYS A 42 -11.28 40.95 7.00
CA LYS A 42 -12.09 40.41 8.10
C LYS A 42 -13.45 41.10 8.21
N VAL A 43 -14.50 40.30 8.27
CA VAL A 43 -15.85 40.67 8.74
C VAL A 43 -16.04 40.12 10.15
N GLN A 44 -16.12 41.01 11.15
CA GLN A 44 -16.27 40.63 12.55
C GLN A 44 -17.74 40.68 12.98
N LEU A 45 -18.27 39.56 13.47
CA LEU A 45 -19.54 39.50 14.19
C LEU A 45 -19.29 39.56 15.70
N GLY A 46 -20.12 40.31 16.42
CA GLY A 46 -20.07 40.35 17.88
C GLY A 46 -20.66 39.09 18.52
N THR A 47 -20.60 39.04 19.85
CA THR A 47 -21.36 38.04 20.63
C THR A 47 -22.87 38.29 20.47
N GLY A 48 -23.64 37.22 20.30
CA GLY A 48 -25.09 37.28 20.14
C GLY A 48 -25.62 36.35 19.04
N THR A 49 -26.93 36.33 18.88
CA THR A 49 -27.64 35.52 17.88
C THR A 49 -28.15 36.41 16.75
N TYR A 50 -27.47 36.35 15.62
CA TYR A 50 -27.87 36.97 14.36
C TYR A 50 -28.90 36.09 13.69
N VAL A 51 -30.15 36.53 13.63
CA VAL A 51 -31.20 35.78 12.94
C VAL A 51 -31.11 36.08 11.45
N VAL A 52 -31.16 35.08 10.57
CA VAL A 52 -31.03 35.29 9.12
C VAL A 52 -32.18 34.63 8.36
N THR A 53 -32.51 35.19 7.20
CA THR A 53 -33.55 34.65 6.30
C THR A 53 -33.07 34.64 4.86
N GLY A 54 -33.38 33.57 4.13
CA GLY A 54 -33.06 33.43 2.70
C GLY A 54 -34.21 33.82 1.78
N ASP A 55 -34.04 33.56 0.49
CA ASP A 55 -35.11 33.62 -0.50
C ASP A 55 -35.83 32.26 -0.59
N PRO A 56 -37.11 32.17 -0.17
CA PRO A 56 -37.85 30.91 -0.21
C PRO A 56 -38.10 30.39 -1.64
N ASN A 57 -37.94 31.23 -2.66
CA ASN A 57 -38.12 30.87 -4.07
C ASN A 57 -36.80 30.53 -4.77
N ASN A 58 -35.65 30.76 -4.12
CA ASN A 58 -34.35 30.51 -4.69
C ASN A 58 -33.39 29.94 -3.65
N ALA A 59 -33.36 28.60 -3.55
CA ALA A 59 -32.52 27.87 -2.60
C ALA A 59 -31.02 28.13 -2.75
N SER A 60 -30.58 28.64 -3.90
CA SER A 60 -29.17 28.91 -4.18
C SER A 60 -28.71 30.29 -3.69
N VAL A 61 -29.64 31.16 -3.29
CA VAL A 61 -29.32 32.46 -2.67
C VAL A 61 -29.41 32.29 -1.16
N GLY A 62 -28.25 32.01 -0.57
CA GLY A 62 -28.13 31.88 0.87
C GLY A 62 -28.34 33.22 1.59
N PRO A 63 -28.72 33.22 2.88
CA PRO A 63 -28.82 34.44 3.68
C PRO A 63 -27.47 35.14 3.82
N VAL A 64 -26.38 34.36 3.93
CA VAL A 64 -25.01 34.86 4.02
C VAL A 64 -24.19 34.29 2.87
N GLU A 65 -23.88 35.13 1.87
CA GLU A 65 -23.08 34.78 0.69
C GLU A 65 -21.69 35.40 0.78
N LEU A 66 -20.66 34.56 0.90
CA LEU A 66 -19.25 34.92 0.98
C LEU A 66 -18.68 35.14 -0.42
N LEU A 67 -17.80 36.12 -0.53
CA LEU A 67 -17.11 36.55 -1.75
C LEU A 67 -15.61 36.36 -1.57
N SER A 68 -14.83 36.39 -2.65
CA SER A 68 -13.38 36.17 -2.58
C SER A 68 -12.69 37.11 -1.59
N GLY A 69 -11.72 36.55 -0.86
CA GLY A 69 -10.90 37.29 0.09
C GLY A 69 -11.60 37.69 1.40
N VAL A 70 -12.79 37.15 1.70
CA VAL A 70 -13.54 37.50 2.91
C VAL A 70 -13.31 36.47 4.02
N ALA A 71 -12.93 36.96 5.20
CA ALA A 71 -12.88 36.18 6.43
C ALA A 71 -14.05 36.55 7.38
N LEU A 72 -15.08 35.70 7.46
CA LEU A 72 -16.21 35.86 8.38
C LEU A 72 -15.87 35.27 9.76
N VAL A 73 -15.75 36.11 10.77
CA VAL A 73 -15.22 35.71 12.08
C VAL A 73 -16.15 36.14 13.22
N GLY A 74 -16.52 35.20 14.09
CA GLY A 74 -17.22 35.46 15.34
C GLY A 74 -16.30 35.51 16.57
N ASN A 75 -16.90 35.43 17.76
CA ASN A 75 -16.19 35.45 19.05
C ASN A 75 -15.99 34.05 19.67
N GLY A 76 -16.46 32.99 19.01
CA GLY A 76 -16.35 31.60 19.43
C GLY A 76 -17.64 30.81 19.20
N MET A 77 -17.51 29.48 19.13
CA MET A 77 -18.65 28.57 19.15
C MET A 77 -19.54 28.85 20.38
N GLY A 78 -20.84 28.98 20.18
CA GLY A 78 -21.83 29.34 21.20
C GLY A 78 -21.82 30.80 21.65
N GLN A 79 -20.81 31.60 21.26
CA GLN A 79 -20.74 33.03 21.58
C GLN A 79 -21.36 33.88 20.46
N THR A 80 -21.01 33.57 19.22
CA THR A 80 -21.59 34.20 18.03
C THR A 80 -22.38 33.15 17.28
N THR A 81 -23.68 33.35 17.10
CA THR A 81 -24.56 32.41 16.39
C THR A 81 -25.22 33.09 15.20
N ILE A 82 -25.18 32.43 14.04
CA ILE A 82 -26.02 32.73 12.87
C ILE A 82 -27.15 31.70 12.88
N LYS A 83 -28.38 32.12 13.17
CA LYS A 83 -29.56 31.24 13.30
C LYS A 83 -30.53 31.48 12.16
N LEU A 84 -30.99 30.43 11.48
CA LEU A 84 -32.07 30.54 10.50
C LEU A 84 -33.39 30.95 11.21
N ALA A 85 -34.10 31.91 10.64
CA ALA A 85 -35.38 32.40 11.17
C ALA A 85 -36.38 31.25 11.41
N ASP A 86 -37.25 31.43 12.40
CA ASP A 86 -38.36 30.52 12.64
C ASP A 86 -39.34 30.54 11.44
N ASP A 87 -40.04 29.44 11.20
CA ASP A 87 -41.01 29.26 10.11
C ASP A 87 -40.42 29.42 8.69
N PHE A 88 -39.09 29.34 8.53
CA PHE A 88 -38.48 29.23 7.21
C PHE A 88 -38.73 27.81 6.68
N ASN A 89 -39.81 27.63 5.93
CA ASN A 89 -40.31 26.33 5.46
C ASN A 89 -39.98 26.10 3.97
N ALA A 90 -38.74 26.39 3.58
CA ALA A 90 -38.25 26.27 2.22
C ALA A 90 -36.85 25.63 2.18
N ARG A 91 -36.42 25.20 0.98
CA ARG A 91 -35.07 24.69 0.74
C ARG A 91 -34.06 25.85 0.80
N ILE A 92 -32.93 25.62 1.46
CA ILE A 92 -31.78 26.53 1.46
C ILE A 92 -30.49 25.72 1.35
N ASN A 93 -29.74 25.97 0.27
CA ASN A 93 -28.45 25.35 0.03
C ASN A 93 -27.39 26.23 0.70
N GLY A 94 -27.25 26.09 2.03
CA GLY A 94 -26.32 26.84 2.87
C GLY A 94 -26.91 28.10 3.49
N ILE A 95 -27.05 28.09 4.82
CA ILE A 95 -27.34 29.29 5.62
C ILE A 95 -26.16 30.26 5.53
N VAL A 96 -24.95 29.71 5.56
CA VAL A 96 -23.73 30.39 5.15
C VAL A 96 -23.22 29.68 3.91
N ARG A 97 -22.90 30.43 2.87
CA ARG A 97 -22.40 29.84 1.62
C ARG A 97 -21.42 30.75 0.91
N THR A 98 -20.65 30.22 -0.01
CA THR A 98 -20.00 31.02 -1.05
C THR A 98 -21.01 31.44 -2.12
N ALA A 99 -20.80 32.61 -2.72
CA ALA A 99 -21.58 33.07 -3.87
C ALA A 99 -21.36 32.14 -5.08
N LEU A 100 -22.39 31.98 -5.92
CA LEU A 100 -22.33 31.17 -7.15
C LEU A 100 -21.57 31.88 -8.28
N GLN A 101 -20.28 32.10 -8.04
CA GLN A 101 -19.30 32.67 -8.96
C GLN A 101 -17.92 32.17 -8.53
N THR A 102 -16.87 32.50 -9.28
CA THR A 102 -15.51 32.20 -8.82
C THR A 102 -15.25 32.83 -7.46
N VAL A 103 -14.92 32.00 -6.46
CA VAL A 103 -14.66 32.43 -5.08
C VAL A 103 -13.40 31.76 -4.57
N GLU A 104 -12.46 32.57 -4.08
CA GLU A 104 -11.19 32.11 -3.53
C GLU A 104 -10.83 32.81 -2.22
N HIS A 105 -9.98 32.20 -1.41
CA HIS A 105 -9.45 32.80 -0.18
C HIS A 105 -10.55 33.22 0.81
N VAL A 106 -11.40 32.26 1.20
CA VAL A 106 -12.50 32.51 2.14
C VAL A 106 -12.23 31.81 3.47
N THR A 107 -12.48 32.51 4.57
CA THR A 107 -12.43 31.94 5.91
C THR A 107 -13.77 32.10 6.62
N VAL A 108 -14.25 31.05 7.30
CA VAL A 108 -15.32 31.13 8.31
C VAL A 108 -14.76 30.63 9.64
N ALA A 109 -14.79 31.44 10.69
CA ALA A 109 -14.18 31.06 11.94
C ALA A 109 -14.91 31.51 13.22
N ASN A 110 -14.77 30.72 14.28
CA ASN A 110 -15.17 31.06 15.65
C ASN A 110 -16.64 31.46 15.76
N LEU A 111 -17.56 30.67 15.23
CA LEU A 111 -19.00 30.94 15.29
C LEU A 111 -19.83 29.65 15.24
N THR A 112 -21.11 29.77 15.56
CA THR A 112 -22.12 28.72 15.40
C THR A 112 -23.06 29.05 14.25
N ILE A 113 -23.39 28.06 13.42
CA ILE A 113 -24.50 28.11 12.46
C ILE A 113 -25.60 27.18 12.99
N ASP A 114 -26.80 27.72 13.21
CA ASP A 114 -27.95 26.98 13.75
C ASP A 114 -29.07 26.95 12.71
N GLY A 115 -29.38 25.75 12.21
CA GLY A 115 -30.44 25.53 11.23
C GLY A 115 -31.85 25.59 11.81
N ASN A 116 -31.99 25.60 13.14
CA ASN A 116 -33.26 25.76 13.82
C ASN A 116 -34.33 24.73 13.38
N ARG A 117 -33.93 23.47 13.13
CA ARG A 117 -34.80 22.40 12.59
C ARG A 117 -36.08 22.15 13.39
N ALA A 118 -36.11 22.49 14.68
CA ALA A 118 -37.32 22.33 15.49
C ALA A 118 -38.47 23.26 15.06
N ASN A 119 -38.17 24.38 14.39
CA ASN A 119 -39.14 25.38 13.97
C ASN A 119 -39.23 25.52 12.45
N ASN A 120 -38.51 24.68 11.70
CA ASN A 120 -38.33 24.81 10.26
C ASN A 120 -38.54 23.48 9.54
N THR A 121 -38.99 23.55 8.29
CA THR A 121 -39.15 22.38 7.40
C THR A 121 -38.51 22.64 6.03
N GLY A 122 -38.33 21.58 5.24
CA GLY A 122 -37.60 21.63 3.96
C GLY A 122 -36.14 21.20 4.12
N HIS A 123 -35.37 21.29 3.04
CA HIS A 123 -33.97 20.85 3.02
C HIS A 123 -33.02 22.03 3.28
N GLN A 124 -32.41 22.08 4.46
CA GLN A 124 -31.66 23.25 4.92
C GLN A 124 -30.29 22.84 5.41
N ALA A 125 -29.26 23.20 4.64
CA ALA A 125 -27.86 22.92 4.97
C ALA A 125 -27.21 24.08 5.71
N GLY A 126 -26.30 23.80 6.64
CA GLY A 126 -25.59 24.81 7.41
C GLY A 126 -24.61 25.61 6.57
N PHE A 127 -23.56 24.94 6.09
CA PHE A 127 -22.55 25.54 5.20
C PHE A 127 -22.51 24.83 3.84
N ILE A 128 -22.38 25.60 2.76
CA ILE A 128 -22.07 25.05 1.43
C ILE A 128 -21.03 25.91 0.72
N CYS A 129 -20.10 25.26 0.03
CA CYS A 129 -19.31 25.86 -1.05
C CYS A 129 -19.33 24.92 -2.25
N GLY A 130 -18.83 25.35 -3.40
CA GLY A 130 -18.86 24.60 -4.65
C GLY A 130 -19.76 25.21 -5.71
N ILE A 131 -19.42 24.92 -6.97
CA ILE A 131 -20.20 25.28 -8.15
C ILE A 131 -20.32 24.04 -9.02
N LYS A 132 -21.57 23.65 -9.29
CA LYS A 132 -21.85 22.54 -10.16
C LYS A 132 -21.26 22.80 -11.55
N GLU A 133 -20.57 21.81 -12.10
CA GLU A 133 -20.02 21.91 -13.44
C GLU A 133 -21.15 22.02 -14.48
N ASP A 134 -21.16 23.13 -15.21
CA ASP A 134 -22.14 23.47 -16.24
C ASP A 134 -21.49 24.02 -17.52
N GLY A 135 -20.16 23.88 -17.64
CA GLY A 135 -19.36 24.43 -18.74
C GLY A 135 -19.00 25.91 -18.58
N SER A 136 -19.42 26.59 -17.49
CA SER A 136 -19.08 28.00 -17.23
C SER A 136 -17.60 28.23 -16.87
N GLY A 137 -16.90 27.20 -16.39
CA GLY A 137 -15.51 27.28 -15.92
C GLY A 137 -15.33 28.02 -14.59
N LEU A 138 -16.42 28.27 -13.85
CA LEU A 138 -16.35 28.86 -12.52
C LEU A 138 -15.79 27.85 -11.51
N THR A 139 -14.94 28.30 -10.59
CA THR A 139 -14.27 27.45 -9.59
C THR A 139 -14.36 28.05 -8.19
N GLN A 140 -14.23 27.21 -7.16
CA GLN A 140 -14.04 27.69 -5.81
C GLN A 140 -12.85 27.01 -5.15
N SER A 141 -12.00 27.78 -4.49
CA SER A 141 -10.72 27.28 -3.96
C SER A 141 -10.27 27.99 -2.69
N ASP A 142 -9.37 27.38 -1.92
CA ASP A 142 -8.84 27.94 -0.66
C ASP A 142 -9.96 28.41 0.27
N ILE A 143 -10.77 27.44 0.71
CA ILE A 143 -11.90 27.65 1.60
C ILE A 143 -11.56 27.05 2.96
N THR A 144 -11.46 27.90 3.98
CA THR A 144 -11.12 27.49 5.35
C THR A 144 -12.30 27.66 6.30
N LEU A 145 -12.64 26.61 7.05
CA LEU A 145 -13.52 26.67 8.22
C LEU A 145 -12.75 26.26 9.46
N SER A 146 -12.74 27.10 10.50
CA SER A 146 -11.96 26.84 11.71
C SER A 146 -12.70 27.23 13.00
N GLY A 147 -12.88 26.28 13.91
CA GLY A 147 -13.60 26.54 15.16
C GLY A 147 -15.08 26.91 14.93
N VAL A 148 -15.73 26.22 13.99
CA VAL A 148 -17.14 26.42 13.63
C VAL A 148 -17.99 25.28 14.20
N GLU A 149 -19.12 25.62 14.82
CA GLU A 149 -20.15 24.66 15.20
C GLU A 149 -21.31 24.75 14.19
N ILE A 150 -21.77 23.64 13.63
CA ILE A 150 -23.00 23.59 12.84
C ILE A 150 -23.97 22.61 13.48
N LYS A 151 -25.19 23.06 13.74
CA LYS A 151 -26.20 22.24 14.41
C LYS A 151 -27.62 22.50 13.95
N ASN A 152 -28.49 21.56 14.29
CA ASN A 152 -29.93 21.67 14.10
C ASN A 152 -30.32 21.99 12.65
N CYS A 153 -29.54 21.57 11.66
CA CYS A 153 -29.93 21.66 10.27
C CYS A 153 -30.93 20.55 9.94
N THR A 154 -31.94 20.83 9.10
CA THR A 154 -32.84 19.76 8.63
C THR A 154 -32.17 18.85 7.60
N ALA A 155 -31.05 19.29 7.01
CA ALA A 155 -30.23 18.53 6.08
C ALA A 155 -28.78 18.41 6.59
N TYR A 156 -27.80 18.83 5.80
CA TYR A 156 -26.37 18.70 6.07
C TYR A 156 -25.83 19.76 7.04
N GLY A 157 -24.81 19.40 7.81
CA GLY A 157 -24.00 20.36 8.56
C GLY A 157 -23.03 21.13 7.65
N PHE A 158 -21.81 20.62 7.51
CA PHE A 158 -20.80 21.12 6.58
C PHE A 158 -20.95 20.39 5.24
N ASN A 159 -21.09 21.13 4.14
CA ASN A 159 -21.28 20.55 2.82
C ASN A 159 -20.48 21.25 1.71
N PRO A 160 -19.13 21.26 1.75
CA PRO A 160 -18.34 21.47 0.54
C PRO A 160 -18.80 20.56 -0.60
N HIS A 161 -19.11 21.16 -1.75
CA HIS A 161 -19.86 20.56 -2.84
C HIS A 161 -19.13 20.68 -4.19
N GLU A 162 -19.57 19.90 -5.18
CA GLU A 162 -18.91 19.80 -6.47
C GLU A 162 -18.96 21.14 -7.22
N ILE A 163 -17.89 21.62 -7.86
CA ILE A 163 -16.47 21.32 -7.55
C ILE A 163 -15.89 22.37 -6.60
N THR A 164 -15.14 21.91 -5.59
CA THR A 164 -14.37 22.78 -4.70
C THR A 164 -12.95 22.26 -4.57
N TYR A 165 -11.96 23.15 -4.64
CA TYR A 165 -10.54 22.82 -4.50
C TYR A 165 -10.01 23.29 -3.15
N ASP A 166 -9.07 22.56 -2.57
CA ASP A 166 -8.30 22.97 -1.40
C ASP A 166 -9.17 23.48 -0.23
N VAL A 167 -9.96 22.56 0.34
CA VAL A 167 -10.85 22.86 1.46
C VAL A 167 -10.20 22.44 2.77
N THR A 168 -10.05 23.37 3.70
CA THR A 168 -9.62 23.10 5.07
C THR A 168 -10.78 23.23 6.05
N ILE A 169 -11.14 22.15 6.75
CA ILE A 169 -12.10 22.20 7.86
C ILE A 169 -11.41 21.69 9.11
N LYS A 170 -11.18 22.56 10.10
CA LYS A 170 -10.43 22.20 11.30
C LYS A 170 -11.06 22.64 12.60
N ASP A 171 -10.91 21.83 13.64
CA ASP A 171 -11.42 22.11 14.98
C ASP A 171 -12.93 22.42 15.00
N CYS A 172 -13.69 21.86 14.05
CA CYS A 172 -15.11 22.12 13.88
C CYS A 172 -15.97 21.02 14.51
N VAL A 173 -17.24 21.36 14.77
CA VAL A 173 -18.20 20.45 15.40
C VAL A 173 -19.50 20.44 14.60
N SER A 174 -20.03 19.26 14.29
CA SER A 174 -21.30 19.09 13.60
C SER A 174 -22.22 18.11 14.32
N HIS A 175 -23.39 18.56 14.78
CA HIS A 175 -24.30 17.71 15.55
C HIS A 175 -25.78 18.05 15.43
N GLY A 176 -26.64 17.06 15.68
CA GLY A 176 -28.09 17.25 15.68
C GLY A 176 -28.63 17.66 14.31
N ASN A 177 -27.98 17.24 13.21
CA ASN A 177 -28.40 17.54 11.85
C ASN A 177 -29.22 16.38 11.25
N GLY A 178 -30.14 16.70 10.34
CA GLY A 178 -31.05 15.73 9.73
C GLY A 178 -30.41 14.78 8.71
N LEU A 179 -29.22 15.11 8.21
CA LEU A 179 -28.42 14.25 7.32
C LEU A 179 -27.01 14.10 7.88
N ASP A 180 -25.99 14.37 7.08
CA ASP A 180 -24.59 14.12 7.47
C ASP A 180 -23.99 15.33 8.20
N GLY A 181 -23.10 15.05 9.15
CA GLY A 181 -22.39 16.08 9.89
C GLY A 181 -21.43 16.86 8.99
N PHE A 182 -20.56 16.14 8.28
CA PHE A 182 -19.60 16.69 7.32
C PHE A 182 -19.71 15.94 6.00
N VAL A 183 -19.70 16.67 4.90
CA VAL A 183 -19.73 16.12 3.54
C VAL A 183 -18.55 16.68 2.76
N ALA A 184 -17.88 15.82 1.99
CA ALA A 184 -17.03 16.25 0.89
C ALA A 184 -17.64 15.70 -0.39
N ASP A 185 -18.28 16.55 -1.17
CA ASP A 185 -18.96 16.18 -2.41
C ASP A 185 -18.20 16.86 -3.56
N GLY A 186 -17.51 16.09 -4.41
CA GLY A 186 -16.67 16.64 -5.48
C GLY A 186 -15.58 17.61 -5.00
N VAL A 187 -14.92 17.29 -3.88
CA VAL A 187 -13.79 18.07 -3.37
C VAL A 187 -12.48 17.54 -3.94
N VAL A 188 -11.58 18.44 -4.37
CA VAL A 188 -10.26 18.08 -4.89
C VAL A 188 -9.18 18.76 -4.07
N GLY A 189 -8.45 17.99 -3.26
CA GLY A 189 -7.48 18.55 -2.33
C GLY A 189 -8.13 19.10 -1.06
N GLY A 190 -7.50 18.85 0.08
CA GLY A 190 -7.85 19.52 1.33
C GLY A 190 -7.57 18.69 2.56
N THR A 191 -8.02 19.20 3.71
CA THR A 191 -7.85 18.52 4.99
C THR A 191 -9.03 18.78 5.92
N TYR A 192 -9.60 17.72 6.45
CA TYR A 192 -10.55 17.76 7.56
C TYR A 192 -9.79 17.30 8.81
N GLU A 193 -9.52 18.20 9.74
CA GLU A 193 -8.65 17.95 10.90
C GLU A 193 -9.34 18.21 12.25
N ASN A 194 -9.16 17.32 13.22
CA ASN A 194 -9.61 17.53 14.61
C ASN A 194 -11.12 17.83 14.74
N ASN A 195 -11.94 17.38 13.79
CA ASN A 195 -13.37 17.65 13.79
C ASN A 195 -14.16 16.61 14.60
N ARG A 196 -15.36 16.98 15.04
CA ARG A 196 -16.26 16.11 15.80
C ARG A 196 -17.65 16.08 15.16
N ALA A 197 -18.12 14.89 14.78
CA ALA A 197 -19.46 14.65 14.24
C ALA A 197 -20.25 13.71 15.15
N PHE A 198 -21.36 14.18 15.74
CA PHE A 198 -22.16 13.32 16.62
C PHE A 198 -23.65 13.64 16.60
N ASP A 199 -24.48 12.69 16.99
CA ASP A 199 -25.94 12.83 17.03
C ASP A 199 -26.56 13.37 15.72
N ASN A 200 -25.91 13.11 14.59
CA ASN A 200 -26.50 13.40 13.27
C ASN A 200 -27.40 12.23 12.88
N ASP A 201 -28.54 12.50 12.27
CA ASP A 201 -29.54 11.48 11.94
C ASP A 201 -29.02 10.50 10.86
N ARG A 202 -27.95 10.85 10.12
CA ARG A 202 -27.29 9.97 9.13
C ARG A 202 -25.80 9.78 9.42
N HIS A 203 -24.88 10.15 8.53
CA HIS A 203 -23.46 9.86 8.70
C HIS A 203 -22.76 10.93 9.54
N GLY A 204 -21.66 10.56 10.21
CA GLY A 204 -20.76 11.58 10.78
C GLY A 204 -20.05 12.35 9.67
N PHE A 205 -19.34 11.61 8.82
CA PHE A 205 -18.64 12.11 7.63
C PHE A 205 -19.08 11.32 6.39
N ASN A 206 -19.33 12.03 5.28
CA ASN A 206 -19.69 11.43 4.00
C ASN A 206 -18.82 12.02 2.87
N ILE A 207 -17.86 11.23 2.40
CA ILE A 207 -16.94 11.58 1.32
C ILE A 207 -17.47 10.95 0.04
N GLN A 208 -17.84 11.76 -0.94
CA GLN A 208 -18.58 11.32 -2.11
C GLN A 208 -18.30 12.08 -3.40
N ASN A 209 -18.88 11.56 -4.48
CA ASN A 209 -18.99 12.22 -5.79
C ASN A 209 -17.63 12.67 -6.34
N ALA A 210 -16.77 11.71 -6.72
CA ALA A 210 -15.44 11.97 -7.29
C ALA A 210 -14.49 12.81 -6.42
N THR A 211 -14.73 12.90 -5.11
CA THR A 211 -13.78 13.54 -4.19
C THR A 211 -12.43 12.84 -4.25
N THR A 212 -11.35 13.60 -4.26
CA THR A 212 -9.99 13.07 -4.33
C THR A 212 -8.94 13.92 -3.61
N ASN A 213 -7.84 13.29 -3.17
CA ASN A 213 -6.73 13.89 -2.45
C ASN A 213 -7.21 14.62 -1.18
N LEU A 214 -7.88 13.89 -0.29
CA LEU A 214 -8.45 14.46 0.93
C LEU A 214 -7.98 13.72 2.18
N ASP A 215 -7.46 14.49 3.13
CA ASP A 215 -6.99 13.98 4.41
C ASP A 215 -8.05 14.17 5.50
N LEU A 216 -8.40 13.08 6.19
CA LEU A 216 -9.22 13.07 7.40
C LEU A 216 -8.31 12.79 8.60
N ALA A 217 -7.73 13.85 9.17
CA ALA A 217 -6.78 13.74 10.26
C ALA A 217 -7.43 13.92 11.63
N ASN A 218 -7.28 12.92 12.51
CA ASN A 218 -7.68 12.96 13.92
C ASN A 218 -9.14 13.38 14.17
N ASN A 219 -10.05 12.99 13.27
CA ASN A 219 -11.48 13.28 13.40
C ASN A 219 -12.16 12.28 14.32
N LYS A 220 -13.30 12.68 14.90
CA LYS A 220 -14.17 11.78 15.69
C LYS A 220 -15.58 11.74 15.15
N ALA A 221 -16.14 10.55 15.02
CA ALA A 221 -17.54 10.37 14.67
C ALA A 221 -18.22 9.35 15.60
N TYR A 222 -19.27 9.78 16.30
CA TYR A 222 -19.96 8.89 17.23
C TYR A 222 -21.45 9.16 17.39
N ASN A 223 -22.21 8.12 17.76
CA ASN A 223 -23.66 8.19 17.96
C ASN A 223 -24.44 8.72 16.74
N ASN A 224 -23.92 8.54 15.52
CA ASN A 224 -24.63 8.94 14.30
C ASN A 224 -25.61 7.85 13.85
N GLY A 225 -26.71 8.25 13.22
CA GLY A 225 -27.80 7.39 12.73
C GLY A 225 -27.47 6.53 11.50
N SER A 226 -26.21 6.52 11.07
CA SER A 226 -25.66 5.66 10.03
C SER A 226 -24.18 5.35 10.36
N ALA A 227 -23.31 5.24 9.36
CA ALA A 227 -21.88 5.03 9.60
C ALA A 227 -21.16 6.26 10.17
N GLY A 228 -20.09 6.06 10.94
CA GLY A 228 -19.23 7.14 11.43
C GLY A 228 -18.59 7.92 10.28
N VAL A 229 -17.91 7.19 9.39
CA VAL A 229 -17.40 7.70 8.10
C VAL A 229 -17.92 6.81 6.98
N THR A 230 -18.39 7.41 5.89
CA THR A 230 -18.60 6.71 4.62
C THR A 230 -17.77 7.36 3.52
N ILE A 231 -17.03 6.55 2.78
CA ILE A 231 -16.30 6.92 1.56
C ILE A 231 -16.99 6.17 0.44
N GLN A 232 -17.66 6.91 -0.45
CA GLN A 232 -18.53 6.31 -1.44
C GLN A 232 -18.61 7.09 -2.74
N ARG A 233 -18.61 6.40 -3.87
CA ARG A 233 -18.83 6.99 -5.20
C ARG A 233 -20.04 7.95 -5.27
N GLY A 234 -21.15 7.59 -4.62
CA GLY A 234 -22.46 8.17 -4.88
C GLY A 234 -23.17 7.50 -6.05
N ASP A 235 -24.39 7.97 -6.33
CA ASP A 235 -25.36 7.33 -7.23
C ASP A 235 -25.76 8.21 -8.43
N ILE A 236 -25.07 9.33 -8.65
CA ILE A 236 -25.38 10.26 -9.74
C ILE A 236 -24.64 9.84 -11.01
N LEU A 237 -25.36 9.30 -11.99
CA LEU A 237 -24.88 9.10 -13.37
C LEU A 237 -25.24 10.33 -14.21
N ARG A 238 -24.25 11.08 -14.69
CA ARG A 238 -24.49 12.28 -15.50
C ARG A 238 -24.97 11.90 -16.91
N GLU A 239 -25.73 12.80 -17.54
CA GLU A 239 -26.31 12.54 -18.86
C GLU A 239 -25.21 12.31 -19.92
N GLY A 240 -25.25 11.15 -20.58
CA GLY A 240 -24.26 10.75 -21.59
C GLY A 240 -23.06 9.96 -21.05
N GLU A 241 -22.92 9.81 -19.73
CA GLU A 241 -21.88 8.99 -19.11
C GLU A 241 -22.32 7.53 -18.95
N THR A 242 -21.35 6.60 -18.94
CA THR A 242 -21.59 5.14 -18.79
C THR A 242 -21.02 4.58 -17.49
N THR A 243 -20.36 5.43 -16.70
CA THR A 243 -19.72 5.14 -15.42
C THR A 243 -19.86 6.36 -14.53
N ILE A 244 -19.92 6.13 -13.22
CA ILE A 244 -19.82 7.19 -12.23
C ILE A 244 -18.37 7.17 -11.73
N GLU A 245 -17.73 8.32 -11.66
CA GLU A 245 -16.36 8.45 -11.18
C GLU A 245 -16.24 8.09 -9.71
N TRP A 246 -15.16 7.39 -9.37
CA TRP A 246 -14.90 6.90 -8.02
C TRP A 246 -14.32 7.99 -7.13
N VAL A 247 -14.57 7.86 -5.84
CA VAL A 247 -13.79 8.57 -4.82
C VAL A 247 -12.44 7.84 -4.69
N THR A 248 -11.34 8.58 -4.72
CA THR A 248 -9.97 8.01 -4.73
C THR A 248 -8.96 8.90 -4.01
N ASP A 249 -7.83 8.37 -3.55
CA ASP A 249 -6.79 9.09 -2.79
C ASP A 249 -7.36 9.75 -1.53
N ILE A 250 -7.92 8.92 -0.65
CA ILE A 250 -8.49 9.35 0.63
C ILE A 250 -7.69 8.76 1.78
N ARG A 251 -7.24 9.63 2.69
CA ARG A 251 -6.40 9.20 3.82
C ARG A 251 -7.06 9.54 5.15
N ILE A 252 -7.46 8.51 5.89
CA ILE A 252 -7.83 8.63 7.30
C ILE A 252 -6.58 8.45 8.15
N VAL A 253 -6.20 9.48 8.90
CA VAL A 253 -4.98 9.50 9.73
C VAL A 253 -5.35 9.71 11.19
N GLY A 254 -5.33 8.64 11.98
CA GLY A 254 -5.78 8.65 13.36
C GLY A 254 -7.31 8.72 13.49
N GLY A 255 -7.77 9.32 14.58
CA GLY A 255 -9.20 9.53 14.83
C GLY A 255 -9.89 8.38 15.57
N GLU A 256 -11.16 8.61 15.92
CA GLU A 256 -11.96 7.70 16.75
C GLU A 256 -13.42 7.61 16.24
N TYR A 257 -13.86 6.42 15.85
CA TYR A 257 -15.12 6.19 15.16
C TYR A 257 -15.95 5.11 15.87
N TYR A 258 -16.95 5.50 16.65
CA TYR A 258 -17.55 4.61 17.63
C TYR A 258 -19.02 4.85 17.95
N GLY A 259 -19.73 3.83 18.45
CA GLY A 259 -21.13 3.98 18.89
C GLY A 259 -22.09 4.38 17.77
N ASN A 260 -21.70 4.23 16.50
CA ASN A 260 -22.55 4.56 15.37
C ASN A 260 -23.53 3.42 15.10
N THR A 261 -24.71 3.75 14.55
CA THR A 261 -25.78 2.77 14.35
C THR A 261 -25.54 1.80 13.18
N LYS A 262 -24.50 2.03 12.38
CA LYS A 262 -24.02 1.08 11.37
C LYS A 262 -22.52 0.82 11.55
N GLU A 263 -21.74 0.95 10.48
CA GLU A 263 -20.31 0.73 10.52
C GLU A 263 -19.56 1.91 11.18
N GLY A 264 -18.38 1.65 11.75
CA GLY A 264 -17.48 2.73 12.13
C GLY A 264 -16.98 3.48 10.89
N ILE A 265 -16.42 2.72 9.94
CA ILE A 265 -15.95 3.21 8.64
C ILE A 265 -16.49 2.30 7.53
N LEU A 266 -17.12 2.90 6.52
CA LEU A 266 -17.58 2.24 5.31
C LEU A 266 -16.81 2.76 4.09
N VAL A 267 -16.13 1.86 3.38
CA VAL A 267 -15.49 2.13 2.08
C VAL A 267 -16.29 1.38 1.01
N LYS A 268 -16.86 2.11 0.05
CA LYS A 268 -17.85 1.53 -0.88
C LYS A 268 -17.72 2.12 -2.27
N LEU A 269 -17.38 1.30 -3.27
CA LEU A 269 -17.16 1.77 -4.65
C LEU A 269 -16.14 2.92 -4.67
N SER A 270 -14.97 2.68 -4.10
CA SER A 270 -13.91 3.68 -3.95
C SER A 270 -12.57 2.99 -4.17
N ASP A 271 -11.57 3.78 -4.51
CA ASP A 271 -10.22 3.33 -4.86
C ASP A 271 -9.21 4.07 -3.98
N ASP A 272 -8.00 3.53 -3.82
CA ASP A 272 -6.89 4.17 -3.10
C ASP A 272 -7.31 4.84 -1.78
N VAL A 273 -7.75 4.02 -0.82
CA VAL A 273 -8.19 4.48 0.49
C VAL A 273 -7.26 3.95 1.57
N ALA A 274 -6.58 4.85 2.28
CA ALA A 274 -5.70 4.51 3.38
C ALA A 274 -6.35 4.86 4.73
N ILE A 275 -6.41 3.88 5.64
CA ILE A 275 -6.87 4.04 7.02
C ILE A 275 -5.69 3.70 7.93
N ASN A 276 -5.08 4.70 8.55
CA ASN A 276 -3.86 4.54 9.33
C ASN A 276 -4.03 5.09 10.75
N GLY A 277 -3.86 4.24 11.77
CA GLY A 277 -3.90 4.66 13.17
C GLY A 277 -5.28 4.97 13.72
N ALA A 278 -6.36 4.57 13.05
CA ALA A 278 -7.72 4.82 13.48
C ALA A 278 -8.11 3.92 14.68
N LYS A 279 -8.95 4.45 15.58
CA LYS A 279 -9.57 3.65 16.65
C LYS A 279 -11.06 3.48 16.36
N VAL A 280 -11.52 2.24 16.18
CA VAL A 280 -12.87 1.93 15.69
C VAL A 280 -13.53 0.92 16.61
N HIS A 281 -14.61 1.28 17.30
CA HIS A 281 -15.20 0.41 18.33
C HIS A 281 -16.67 0.66 18.64
N ASP A 282 -17.32 -0.29 19.28
CA ASP A 282 -18.69 -0.17 19.80
C ASP A 282 -19.75 0.22 18.74
N ASN A 283 -19.45 0.06 17.45
CA ASN A 283 -20.43 0.32 16.40
C ASN A 283 -21.43 -0.84 16.33
N LEU A 284 -22.68 -0.57 15.96
CA LEU A 284 -23.72 -1.60 15.90
C LEU A 284 -23.40 -2.66 14.84
N ARG A 285 -22.73 -2.30 13.75
CA ARG A 285 -22.28 -3.25 12.72
C ARG A 285 -20.77 -3.36 12.71
N GLN A 286 -20.18 -3.75 11.58
CA GLN A 286 -18.74 -3.92 11.46
C GLN A 286 -17.98 -2.67 11.91
N GLY A 287 -16.78 -2.84 12.44
CA GLY A 287 -15.88 -1.71 12.64
C GLY A 287 -15.56 -1.07 11.30
N ILE A 288 -15.03 -1.87 10.37
CA ILE A 288 -14.68 -1.44 9.02
C ILE A 288 -15.34 -2.37 8.00
N ARG A 289 -15.98 -1.79 6.98
CA ARG A 289 -16.53 -2.54 5.85
C ARG A 289 -16.00 -2.01 4.53
N ILE A 290 -15.46 -2.91 3.73
CA ILE A 290 -14.90 -2.66 2.40
C ILE A 290 -15.76 -3.39 1.39
N GLU A 291 -16.46 -2.63 0.53
CA GLU A 291 -17.52 -3.15 -0.34
C GLU A 291 -17.35 -2.68 -1.79
N GLY A 292 -16.90 -3.58 -2.66
CA GLY A 292 -16.65 -3.30 -4.07
C GLY A 292 -15.64 -2.17 -4.29
N ALA A 293 -14.63 -2.09 -3.42
CA ALA A 293 -13.59 -1.07 -3.41
C ALA A 293 -12.22 -1.67 -3.69
N THR A 294 -11.35 -0.90 -4.33
CA THR A 294 -9.99 -1.32 -4.71
C THR A 294 -8.95 -0.60 -3.88
N ASP A 295 -7.75 -1.17 -3.80
CA ASP A 295 -6.55 -0.53 -3.24
C ASP A 295 -6.77 0.08 -1.84
N THR A 296 -7.55 -0.62 -1.00
CA THR A 296 -7.85 -0.17 0.37
C THR A 296 -6.83 -0.73 1.35
N VAL A 297 -6.17 0.13 2.11
CA VAL A 297 -5.20 -0.25 3.15
C VAL A 297 -5.73 0.13 4.52
N VAL A 298 -5.84 -0.84 5.43
CA VAL A 298 -6.12 -0.63 6.85
C VAL A 298 -4.88 -1.01 7.65
N GLN A 299 -4.25 -0.05 8.29
CA GLN A 299 -3.00 -0.29 9.01
C GLN A 299 -2.86 0.44 10.33
N ASN A 300 -2.05 -0.14 11.22
CA ASN A 300 -1.70 0.41 12.55
C ASN A 300 -2.92 0.85 13.39
N SER A 301 -4.10 0.31 13.08
CA SER A 301 -5.37 0.72 13.65
C SER A 301 -5.77 -0.22 14.78
N THR A 302 -6.64 0.26 15.67
CA THR A 302 -7.25 -0.56 16.73
C THR A 302 -8.73 -0.71 16.47
N VAL A 303 -9.18 -1.92 16.14
CA VAL A 303 -10.58 -2.22 15.76
C VAL A 303 -11.13 -3.25 16.74
N PHE A 304 -12.13 -2.88 17.55
CA PHE A 304 -12.55 -3.78 18.63
C PHE A 304 -13.98 -3.58 19.09
N ASN A 305 -14.59 -4.64 19.62
CA ASN A 305 -15.94 -4.63 20.19
C ASN A 305 -16.98 -3.95 19.29
N ASN A 306 -16.87 -4.13 17.97
CA ASN A 306 -17.93 -3.73 17.06
C ASN A 306 -18.99 -4.83 17.00
N SER A 307 -19.88 -4.82 16.01
CA SER A 307 -20.93 -5.84 15.84
C SER A 307 -21.99 -5.83 16.95
N GLN A 308 -22.22 -4.68 17.59
CA GLN A 308 -23.08 -4.57 18.78
C GLN A 308 -24.59 -4.76 18.53
N GLU A 309 -25.02 -4.88 17.26
CA GLU A 309 -26.41 -5.19 16.88
C GLU A 309 -26.78 -6.64 17.23
N ALA A 310 -25.87 -7.60 17.03
CA ALA A 310 -26.12 -9.01 17.30
C ALA A 310 -24.81 -9.83 17.38
N ASP A 311 -24.79 -10.75 18.35
CA ASP A 311 -23.69 -11.68 18.59
C ASP A 311 -23.40 -12.59 17.38
N ASN A 312 -22.13 -12.87 17.09
CA ASN A 312 -21.66 -13.74 16.00
C ASN A 312 -22.24 -13.42 14.60
N THR A 313 -22.72 -12.19 14.39
CA THR A 313 -23.47 -11.80 13.18
C THR A 313 -22.64 -10.98 12.20
N TYR A 314 -21.83 -10.06 12.71
CA TYR A 314 -20.98 -9.18 11.93
C TYR A 314 -19.50 -9.43 12.24
N ASP A 315 -18.62 -8.92 11.40
CA ASP A 315 -17.16 -9.08 11.49
C ASP A 315 -16.54 -7.77 12.01
N GLU A 316 -15.36 -7.78 12.64
CA GLU A 316 -14.67 -6.51 12.96
C GLU A 316 -14.27 -5.77 11.67
N ILE A 317 -13.70 -6.51 10.71
CA ILE A 317 -13.40 -6.05 9.35
C ILE A 317 -14.03 -7.00 8.33
N GLN A 318 -14.93 -6.47 7.49
CA GLN A 318 -15.58 -7.22 6.40
C GLN A 318 -15.16 -6.73 5.02
N ILE A 319 -14.85 -7.67 4.12
CA ILE A 319 -14.49 -7.45 2.71
C ILE A 319 -15.51 -8.18 1.84
N ARG A 320 -16.07 -7.50 0.84
CA ARG A 320 -17.12 -8.07 -0.03
C ARG A 320 -17.27 -7.36 -1.36
N LEU A 321 -17.96 -8.00 -2.29
CA LEU A 321 -18.43 -7.37 -3.53
C LEU A 321 -19.58 -6.37 -3.28
N ARG A 322 -19.80 -5.49 -4.24
CA ARG A 322 -20.97 -4.62 -4.40
C ARG A 322 -21.65 -4.84 -5.75
N VAL A 323 -22.94 -5.18 -5.73
CA VAL A 323 -23.78 -5.08 -6.93
C VAL A 323 -24.33 -3.66 -7.02
N ASP A 324 -23.78 -2.87 -7.93
CA ASP A 324 -24.22 -1.50 -8.17
C ASP A 324 -25.62 -1.48 -8.79
N THR A 325 -26.58 -1.01 -8.03
CA THR A 325 -27.99 -0.93 -8.46
C THR A 325 -28.23 0.17 -9.49
N VAL A 326 -27.33 1.15 -9.60
CA VAL A 326 -27.45 2.25 -10.56
C VAL A 326 -27.02 1.81 -11.95
N THR A 327 -25.85 1.17 -12.06
CA THR A 327 -25.29 0.74 -13.35
C THR A 327 -25.56 -0.73 -13.69
N GLY A 328 -25.99 -1.54 -12.73
CA GLY A 328 -26.16 -2.99 -12.87
C GLY A 328 -24.85 -3.79 -12.82
N LYS A 329 -23.70 -3.12 -12.64
CA LYS A 329 -22.38 -3.75 -12.60
C LYS A 329 -22.10 -4.37 -11.23
N THR A 330 -21.33 -5.45 -11.23
CA THR A 330 -20.76 -6.01 -10.00
C THR A 330 -19.33 -5.51 -9.86
N TYR A 331 -18.99 -5.02 -8.68
CA TYR A 331 -17.67 -4.54 -8.30
C TYR A 331 -17.15 -5.41 -7.18
N TYR A 332 -16.00 -6.01 -7.37
CA TYR A 332 -15.34 -6.84 -6.36
C TYR A 332 -14.43 -5.97 -5.53
N ALA A 333 -14.28 -6.29 -4.25
CA ALA A 333 -13.24 -5.67 -3.45
C ALA A 333 -11.92 -6.35 -3.79
N THR A 334 -10.91 -5.59 -4.23
CA THR A 334 -9.61 -6.15 -4.63
C THR A 334 -8.44 -5.37 -4.02
N ASN A 335 -7.27 -6.01 -3.98
CA ASN A 335 -6.02 -5.48 -3.42
C ASN A 335 -6.18 -4.84 -2.04
N THR A 336 -7.02 -5.45 -1.20
CA THR A 336 -7.27 -4.97 0.16
C THR A 336 -6.15 -5.42 1.10
N GLN A 337 -5.53 -4.51 1.84
CA GLN A 337 -4.43 -4.84 2.76
C GLN A 337 -4.82 -4.51 4.20
N ILE A 338 -4.76 -5.49 5.09
CA ILE A 338 -5.01 -5.35 6.52
C ILE A 338 -3.70 -5.62 7.25
N LEU A 339 -3.02 -4.58 7.73
CA LEU A 339 -1.62 -4.64 8.16
C LEU A 339 -1.39 -4.12 9.59
N ASN A 340 -0.69 -4.87 10.44
CA ASN A 340 -0.19 -4.37 11.74
C ASN A 340 -1.27 -3.78 12.66
N ASN A 341 -2.51 -4.24 12.56
CA ASN A 341 -3.62 -3.77 13.39
C ASN A 341 -3.72 -4.56 14.70
N THR A 342 -4.35 -3.95 15.71
CA THR A 342 -4.84 -4.65 16.90
C THR A 342 -6.35 -4.83 16.75
N ILE A 343 -6.81 -6.08 16.63
CA ILE A 343 -8.21 -6.43 16.38
C ILE A 343 -8.71 -7.37 17.47
N TYR A 344 -9.75 -7.02 18.21
CA TYR A 344 -10.25 -7.93 19.26
C TYR A 344 -11.72 -7.74 19.61
N SER A 345 -12.33 -8.81 20.13
CA SER A 345 -13.62 -8.72 20.82
C SER A 345 -13.45 -9.29 22.24
N ASP A 346 -13.74 -8.49 23.26
CA ASP A 346 -13.68 -8.88 24.67
C ASP A 346 -14.94 -8.46 25.44
N SER A 347 -16.04 -8.27 24.72
CA SER A 347 -17.32 -7.83 25.25
C SER A 347 -18.32 -8.99 25.44
N SER A 348 -19.55 -8.68 25.84
CA SER A 348 -20.64 -9.67 25.90
C SER A 348 -21.25 -10.01 24.53
N ILE A 349 -20.95 -9.21 23.51
CA ILE A 349 -21.37 -9.40 22.12
C ILE A 349 -20.08 -9.40 21.29
N ASN A 350 -19.75 -10.54 20.68
CA ASN A 350 -18.52 -10.69 19.93
C ASN A 350 -18.78 -10.70 18.43
N ALA A 351 -17.78 -10.22 17.69
CA ALA A 351 -17.80 -10.35 16.24
C ALA A 351 -17.54 -11.81 15.83
N ARG A 352 -18.09 -12.18 14.67
CA ARG A 352 -17.93 -13.49 14.05
C ARG A 352 -16.47 -13.76 13.71
N TYR A 353 -15.85 -12.83 12.97
CA TYR A 353 -14.44 -12.88 12.60
C TYR A 353 -13.75 -11.55 12.85
N GLY A 354 -12.43 -11.58 13.03
CA GLY A 354 -11.61 -10.38 13.10
C GLY A 354 -11.46 -9.76 11.71
N VAL A 355 -11.07 -10.58 10.73
CA VAL A 355 -11.07 -10.21 9.31
C VAL A 355 -11.79 -11.28 8.52
N ARG A 356 -12.78 -10.89 7.71
CA ARG A 356 -13.47 -11.82 6.80
C ARG A 356 -13.67 -11.22 5.42
N GLU A 357 -13.24 -11.97 4.42
CA GLU A 357 -13.68 -11.80 3.06
C GLU A 357 -14.84 -12.76 2.76
N GLU A 358 -15.94 -12.21 2.26
CA GLU A 358 -17.09 -13.02 1.86
C GLU A 358 -16.73 -13.89 0.65
N ALA A 359 -17.04 -15.18 0.70
CA ALA A 359 -16.78 -16.11 -0.40
C ALA A 359 -17.45 -15.72 -1.74
N THR A 360 -18.44 -14.83 -1.71
CA THR A 360 -19.06 -14.29 -2.92
C THR A 360 -18.20 -13.25 -3.62
N ASN A 361 -17.21 -12.66 -2.92
CA ASN A 361 -16.25 -11.73 -3.50
C ASN A 361 -15.26 -12.49 -4.38
N ASP A 362 -15.74 -12.97 -5.52
CA ASP A 362 -15.02 -13.83 -6.43
C ASP A 362 -15.25 -13.31 -7.86
N ASP A 363 -14.20 -12.75 -8.46
CA ASP A 363 -14.20 -12.25 -9.84
C ASP A 363 -13.73 -13.29 -10.86
N GLY A 364 -13.57 -14.55 -10.43
CA GLY A 364 -12.94 -15.62 -11.20
C GLY A 364 -11.43 -15.70 -11.03
N GLY A 365 -10.84 -14.93 -10.11
CA GLY A 365 -9.42 -14.91 -9.77
C GLY A 365 -9.16 -14.46 -8.32
N PRO A 366 -7.88 -14.34 -7.91
CA PRO A 366 -7.54 -13.86 -6.59
C PRO A 366 -7.91 -12.38 -6.46
N THR A 367 -8.64 -12.05 -5.40
CA THR A 367 -8.98 -10.65 -5.08
C THR A 367 -7.77 -9.85 -4.59
N GLY A 368 -6.66 -10.51 -4.22
CA GLY A 368 -5.45 -9.85 -3.75
C GLY A 368 -5.56 -9.32 -2.31
N THR A 369 -6.48 -9.85 -1.50
CA THR A 369 -6.56 -9.51 -0.07
C THR A 369 -5.31 -10.00 0.68
N ILE A 370 -4.65 -9.11 1.42
CA ILE A 370 -3.49 -9.40 2.27
C ILE A 370 -3.84 -9.13 3.73
N VAL A 371 -3.55 -10.09 4.61
CA VAL A 371 -3.71 -9.93 6.07
C VAL A 371 -2.40 -10.30 6.75
N SER A 372 -1.63 -9.31 7.20
CA SER A 372 -0.29 -9.55 7.78
C SER A 372 0.03 -8.67 8.99
N GLY A 373 0.81 -9.18 9.93
CA GLY A 373 1.27 -8.44 11.12
C GLY A 373 0.19 -8.07 12.16
N ASN A 374 -1.07 -8.46 11.95
CA ASN A 374 -2.17 -8.13 12.87
C ASN A 374 -2.15 -9.01 14.14
N SER A 375 -2.49 -8.41 15.28
CA SER A 375 -2.84 -9.14 16.51
C SER A 375 -4.35 -9.28 16.57
N ILE A 376 -4.88 -10.51 16.47
CA ILE A 376 -6.33 -10.79 16.38
C ILE A 376 -6.78 -11.79 17.44
N SER A 377 -7.79 -11.45 18.25
CA SER A 377 -8.29 -12.35 19.32
C SER A 377 -9.76 -12.15 19.70
N GLY A 378 -10.39 -13.16 20.32
CA GLY A 378 -11.70 -13.01 20.96
C GLY A 378 -12.95 -13.12 20.07
N MET A 379 -12.77 -13.51 18.80
CA MET A 379 -13.85 -13.70 17.82
C MET A 379 -14.53 -15.06 17.99
N ASP A 380 -15.83 -15.14 17.71
CA ASP A 380 -16.61 -16.37 17.95
C ASP A 380 -16.34 -17.49 16.93
N SER A 381 -16.12 -17.14 15.66
CA SER A 381 -15.94 -18.11 14.56
C SER A 381 -14.49 -18.21 14.07
N GLY A 382 -13.62 -17.25 14.42
CA GLY A 382 -12.18 -17.32 14.17
C GLY A 382 -11.52 -15.97 13.93
N SER A 383 -10.19 -15.94 13.90
CA SER A 383 -9.45 -14.69 13.69
C SER A 383 -9.55 -14.17 12.26
N VAL A 384 -9.36 -15.04 11.26
CA VAL A 384 -9.33 -14.67 9.84
C VAL A 384 -10.11 -15.69 9.02
N SER A 385 -10.93 -15.21 8.09
CA SER A 385 -11.61 -16.00 7.06
C SER A 385 -11.45 -15.29 5.71
N VAL A 386 -10.31 -15.49 5.07
CA VAL A 386 -10.01 -15.00 3.72
C VAL A 386 -9.74 -16.22 2.84
N PRO A 387 -10.33 -16.34 1.63
CA PRO A 387 -10.01 -17.44 0.72
C PRO A 387 -8.49 -17.56 0.51
N ASN A 388 -7.94 -18.77 0.65
CA ASN A 388 -6.50 -18.99 0.52
C ASN A 388 -5.98 -18.51 -0.84
N TYR A 389 -4.86 -17.80 -0.83
CA TYR A 389 -4.17 -17.36 -2.05
C TYR A 389 -3.58 -18.58 -2.77
N ILE A 390 -3.98 -18.80 -4.03
CA ILE A 390 -3.34 -19.76 -4.94
C ILE A 390 -2.45 -18.99 -5.92
N TRP A 391 -1.13 -19.11 -5.77
CA TRP A 391 -0.14 -18.64 -6.74
C TRP A 391 -0.06 -19.66 -7.88
N LEU A 392 -0.46 -19.27 -9.09
CA LEU A 392 -0.34 -20.10 -10.29
C LEU A 392 0.82 -19.60 -11.14
N GLY A 393 1.73 -20.51 -11.48
CA GLY A 393 2.73 -20.34 -12.53
C GLY A 393 2.13 -20.47 -13.94
N THR A 394 3.00 -20.36 -14.92
CA THR A 394 2.75 -20.52 -16.35
C THR A 394 3.13 -21.93 -16.80
N SER A 395 3.24 -22.18 -18.10
CA SER A 395 3.77 -23.46 -18.60
C SER A 395 5.28 -23.44 -18.87
N GLY A 396 5.97 -22.41 -18.37
CA GLY A 396 7.42 -22.25 -18.47
C GLY A 396 8.05 -22.27 -17.08
N ASN A 397 9.36 -22.07 -17.01
CA ASN A 397 10.07 -22.10 -15.73
C ASN A 397 9.78 -20.82 -14.93
N ASP A 398 9.05 -20.97 -13.84
CA ASP A 398 8.57 -19.89 -13.00
C ASP A 398 9.30 -19.82 -11.66
N MET A 399 9.30 -18.63 -11.05
CA MET A 399 9.75 -18.43 -9.67
C MET A 399 8.58 -17.90 -8.85
N LEU A 400 8.10 -18.71 -7.91
CA LEU A 400 6.97 -18.42 -7.05
C LEU A 400 7.48 -18.18 -5.62
N GLU A 401 7.27 -16.99 -5.06
CA GLU A 401 7.80 -16.60 -3.75
C GLU A 401 6.69 -16.37 -2.72
N GLY A 402 6.67 -17.18 -1.65
CA GLY A 402 5.74 -17.01 -0.54
C GLY A 402 5.86 -15.62 0.12
N THR A 403 4.74 -15.10 0.61
CA THR A 403 4.69 -13.81 1.32
C THR A 403 5.01 -14.02 2.81
N THR A 404 4.48 -13.17 3.69
CA THR A 404 4.53 -13.41 5.15
C THR A 404 3.34 -14.23 5.65
N GLY A 405 2.37 -14.53 4.78
CA GLY A 405 1.21 -15.37 5.02
C GLY A 405 1.47 -16.83 4.63
N GLY A 406 0.44 -17.67 4.65
CA GLY A 406 0.51 -19.02 4.08
C GLY A 406 -0.12 -19.05 2.70
N GLU A 407 0.65 -19.44 1.68
CA GLU A 407 0.17 -19.48 0.30
C GLU A 407 0.16 -20.89 -0.29
N GLU A 408 -0.71 -21.15 -1.25
CA GLU A 408 -0.63 -22.34 -2.09
C GLU A 408 0.06 -21.99 -3.41
N MET A 409 1.25 -22.52 -3.67
CA MET A 409 2.02 -22.28 -4.88
C MET A 409 1.94 -23.48 -5.82
N ARG A 410 1.59 -23.24 -7.09
CA ARG A 410 1.47 -24.26 -8.16
C ARG A 410 2.22 -23.78 -9.41
N GLY A 411 3.31 -24.45 -9.75
CA GLY A 411 4.21 -24.10 -10.85
C GLY A 411 3.64 -24.44 -12.22
N MET A 412 2.89 -25.55 -12.28
CA MET A 412 2.19 -26.08 -13.45
C MET A 412 3.06 -26.93 -14.37
N ALA A 413 3.85 -26.34 -15.26
CA ALA A 413 4.76 -27.08 -16.14
C ALA A 413 6.00 -26.24 -16.40
N GLY A 414 7.15 -26.88 -16.57
CA GLY A 414 8.44 -26.19 -16.55
C GLY A 414 9.23 -26.57 -15.30
N ASP A 415 10.49 -26.15 -15.25
CA ASP A 415 11.34 -26.34 -14.07
C ASP A 415 11.18 -25.13 -13.14
N ASP A 416 10.33 -25.27 -12.14
CA ASP A 416 9.87 -24.17 -11.29
C ASP A 416 10.69 -24.03 -10.01
N THR A 417 10.77 -22.81 -9.48
CA THR A 417 11.44 -22.49 -8.21
C THR A 417 10.46 -21.89 -7.21
N TYR A 418 10.32 -22.55 -6.07
CA TYR A 418 9.45 -22.14 -4.96
C TYR A 418 10.26 -21.57 -3.80
N ILE A 419 10.00 -20.34 -3.39
CA ILE A 419 10.60 -19.75 -2.18
C ILE A 419 9.64 -19.97 -1.02
N VAL A 420 10.03 -20.83 -0.08
CA VAL A 420 9.25 -21.15 1.12
C VAL A 420 9.85 -20.43 2.32
N ASN A 421 9.07 -19.56 2.96
CA ASN A 421 9.52 -18.73 4.07
C ASN A 421 8.52 -18.71 5.25
N HIS A 422 7.35 -19.30 5.10
CA HIS A 422 6.34 -19.39 6.13
C HIS A 422 5.78 -20.81 6.28
N SER A 423 5.42 -21.21 7.51
CA SER A 423 4.94 -22.57 7.79
C SER A 423 3.58 -22.90 7.20
N GLY A 424 2.85 -21.87 6.72
CA GLY A 424 1.58 -22.02 6.02
C GLY A 424 1.72 -22.23 4.52
N ASP A 425 2.92 -22.15 3.95
CA ASP A 425 3.15 -22.32 2.53
C ASP A 425 2.94 -23.77 2.10
N ARG A 426 2.30 -23.95 0.95
CA ARG A 426 1.99 -25.25 0.36
C ARG A 426 2.39 -25.25 -1.11
N VAL A 427 3.48 -25.96 -1.41
CA VAL A 427 3.90 -26.25 -2.79
C VAL A 427 3.11 -27.44 -3.33
N VAL A 428 2.56 -27.32 -4.53
CA VAL A 428 1.78 -28.37 -5.20
C VAL A 428 2.24 -28.51 -6.64
N GLU A 429 2.84 -29.67 -6.95
CA GLU A 429 3.34 -30.00 -8.28
C GLU A 429 2.61 -31.16 -8.95
N THR A 430 2.64 -31.14 -10.29
CA THR A 430 2.07 -32.20 -11.13
C THR A 430 3.15 -33.21 -11.53
N SER A 431 2.84 -34.50 -11.46
CA SER A 431 3.76 -35.57 -11.87
C SER A 431 4.29 -35.36 -13.29
N GLY A 432 5.61 -35.27 -13.45
CA GLY A 432 6.28 -35.17 -14.75
C GLY A 432 6.17 -33.80 -15.42
N ALA A 433 5.91 -32.75 -14.65
CA ALA A 433 5.78 -31.37 -15.12
C ALA A 433 7.11 -30.63 -15.33
N GLY A 434 8.19 -31.12 -14.73
CA GLY A 434 9.52 -30.52 -14.81
C GLY A 434 10.45 -31.10 -13.75
N THR A 435 11.53 -30.38 -13.45
CA THR A 435 12.45 -30.62 -12.34
C THR A 435 12.45 -29.41 -11.41
N ASP A 436 11.71 -29.52 -10.32
CA ASP A 436 11.34 -28.38 -9.51
C ASP A 436 12.23 -28.20 -8.29
N THR A 437 12.38 -26.96 -7.85
CA THR A 437 13.26 -26.59 -6.73
C THR A 437 12.52 -25.82 -5.66
N VAL A 438 12.53 -26.33 -4.43
CA VAL A 438 12.17 -25.54 -3.25
C VAL A 438 13.43 -24.91 -2.67
N ARG A 439 13.42 -23.59 -2.47
CA ARG A 439 14.38 -22.87 -1.64
C ARG A 439 13.69 -22.49 -0.34
N SER A 440 14.11 -23.08 0.79
CA SER A 440 13.42 -22.87 2.07
C SER A 440 14.28 -22.12 3.09
N SER A 441 13.70 -21.19 3.82
CA SER A 441 14.31 -20.54 4.99
C SER A 441 13.81 -21.08 6.34
N ILE A 442 12.99 -22.14 6.29
CA ILE A 442 12.45 -22.88 7.42
C ILE A 442 12.76 -24.38 7.29
N THR A 443 12.49 -25.17 8.33
CA THR A 443 12.54 -26.64 8.20
C THR A 443 11.45 -27.09 7.24
N TYR A 444 11.80 -27.90 6.25
CA TYR A 444 10.87 -28.26 5.18
C TYR A 444 10.98 -29.72 4.77
N THR A 445 9.87 -30.25 4.26
CA THR A 445 9.76 -31.59 3.67
C THR A 445 9.21 -31.41 2.27
N LEU A 446 9.89 -31.95 1.26
CA LEU A 446 9.44 -31.84 -0.12
C LEU A 446 8.06 -32.52 -0.27
N PRO A 447 7.08 -31.86 -0.91
CA PRO A 447 5.84 -32.52 -1.31
C PRO A 447 6.14 -33.52 -2.43
N ALA A 448 5.16 -34.35 -2.80
CA ALA A 448 5.29 -35.21 -3.97
C ALA A 448 5.56 -34.39 -5.25
N ASN A 449 6.27 -34.98 -6.21
CA ASN A 449 6.58 -34.40 -7.53
C ASN A 449 7.52 -33.18 -7.49
N VAL A 450 8.28 -32.98 -6.42
CA VAL A 450 9.34 -31.96 -6.37
C VAL A 450 10.67 -32.64 -6.12
N GLU A 451 11.68 -32.27 -6.91
CA GLU A 451 12.95 -33.00 -6.98
C GLU A 451 14.04 -32.37 -6.10
N ASN A 452 14.08 -31.04 -5.93
CA ASN A 452 15.20 -30.36 -5.29
C ASN A 452 14.79 -29.55 -4.06
N LEU A 453 15.59 -29.61 -2.99
CA LEU A 453 15.49 -28.74 -1.83
C LEU A 453 16.84 -28.06 -1.56
N ILE A 454 16.81 -26.74 -1.43
CA ILE A 454 17.95 -25.93 -1.02
C ILE A 454 17.55 -25.17 0.24
N LEU A 455 18.23 -25.44 1.36
CA LEU A 455 18.06 -24.67 2.58
C LEU A 455 18.84 -23.35 2.46
N THR A 456 18.23 -22.28 2.95
CA THR A 456 18.77 -20.91 2.87
C THR A 456 18.89 -20.29 4.25
N GLY A 457 19.56 -19.14 4.33
CA GLY A 457 19.78 -18.44 5.59
C GLY A 457 20.86 -19.10 6.47
N THR A 458 20.87 -18.72 7.75
CA THR A 458 21.92 -19.10 8.72
C THR A 458 21.36 -19.78 9.97
N LYS A 459 20.05 -20.09 9.98
CA LYS A 459 19.39 -20.77 11.09
C LYS A 459 19.59 -22.29 10.99
N VAL A 460 19.61 -22.96 12.14
CA VAL A 460 19.52 -24.42 12.24
C VAL A 460 18.12 -24.85 11.80
N ILE A 461 18.02 -25.26 10.55
CA ILE A 461 16.80 -25.80 9.91
C ILE A 461 17.13 -27.14 9.27
N ASN A 462 16.11 -27.95 8.96
CA ASN A 462 16.30 -29.30 8.45
C ASN A 462 15.57 -29.50 7.12
N GLY A 463 16.07 -30.44 6.31
CA GLY A 463 15.53 -30.75 5.00
C GLY A 463 15.19 -32.24 4.90
N HIS A 464 14.00 -32.53 4.36
CA HIS A 464 13.56 -33.89 4.11
C HIS A 464 13.12 -34.00 2.64
N GLY A 465 13.62 -35.01 1.94
CA GLY A 465 13.14 -35.40 0.62
C GLY A 465 11.79 -36.11 0.67
N ASN A 466 11.42 -36.75 -0.43
CA ASN A 466 10.18 -37.49 -0.64
C ASN A 466 10.52 -38.91 -1.17
N GLY A 467 9.71 -39.47 -2.06
CA GLY A 467 9.96 -40.81 -2.63
C GLY A 467 10.59 -40.80 -4.02
N LEU A 468 11.14 -39.67 -4.45
CA LEU A 468 11.80 -39.46 -5.74
C LEU A 468 13.31 -39.41 -5.54
N ASN A 469 14.06 -39.36 -6.64
CA ASN A 469 15.50 -39.09 -6.59
C ASN A 469 15.71 -37.60 -6.31
N ASN A 470 15.89 -37.21 -5.04
CA ASN A 470 15.99 -35.83 -4.63
C ASN A 470 17.43 -35.30 -4.62
N LYS A 471 17.56 -33.98 -4.80
CA LYS A 471 18.79 -33.24 -4.49
C LYS A 471 18.57 -32.34 -3.27
N LEU A 472 19.27 -32.62 -2.19
CA LEU A 472 19.18 -31.86 -0.93
C LEU A 472 20.49 -31.12 -0.68
N VAL A 473 20.39 -29.80 -0.49
CA VAL A 473 21.54 -28.92 -0.17
C VAL A 473 21.24 -28.16 1.12
N GLY A 474 22.11 -28.29 2.11
CA GLY A 474 22.02 -27.56 3.37
C GLY A 474 22.48 -26.09 3.27
N ASN A 475 22.32 -25.36 4.37
CA ASN A 475 22.72 -23.97 4.51
C ASN A 475 24.07 -23.86 5.23
N SER A 476 24.31 -22.77 5.98
CA SER A 476 25.57 -22.57 6.71
C SER A 476 25.54 -22.94 8.20
N ALA A 477 24.44 -23.54 8.64
CA ALA A 477 24.25 -24.02 10.00
C ALA A 477 24.23 -25.54 10.03
N ALA A 478 24.35 -26.15 11.21
CA ALA A 478 24.22 -27.59 11.38
C ALA A 478 22.79 -28.06 11.03
N ASN A 479 22.63 -28.70 9.87
CA ASN A 479 21.37 -29.23 9.36
C ASN A 479 21.29 -30.75 9.55
N THR A 480 20.06 -31.24 9.63
CA THR A 480 19.75 -32.66 9.37
C THR A 480 19.10 -32.75 7.99
N LEU A 481 19.72 -33.50 7.08
CA LEU A 481 19.23 -33.75 5.73
C LEU A 481 18.89 -35.23 5.57
N LYS A 482 17.67 -35.54 5.13
CA LYS A 482 17.21 -36.92 4.91
C LYS A 482 16.64 -37.08 3.51
N GLY A 483 17.26 -37.90 2.67
CA GLY A 483 16.79 -38.23 1.32
C GLY A 483 15.43 -38.93 1.33
N ASN A 484 15.29 -39.95 2.18
CA ASN A 484 14.14 -40.85 2.34
C ASN A 484 14.15 -42.03 1.35
N ASP A 485 13.30 -42.08 0.33
CA ASP A 485 13.35 -43.16 -0.66
C ASP A 485 13.81 -42.59 -2.00
N GLY A 486 14.54 -43.38 -2.80
CA GLY A 486 15.04 -42.94 -4.09
C GLY A 486 16.56 -42.92 -4.11
N ASN A 487 17.16 -42.62 -5.26
CA ASN A 487 18.60 -42.47 -5.37
C ASN A 487 18.95 -40.99 -5.21
N ASP A 488 19.19 -40.58 -3.98
CA ASP A 488 19.30 -39.18 -3.59
C ASP A 488 20.72 -38.62 -3.77
N THR A 489 20.82 -37.30 -3.81
CA THR A 489 22.07 -36.54 -3.72
C THR A 489 21.99 -35.59 -2.53
N VAL A 490 22.79 -35.85 -1.50
CA VAL A 490 22.76 -35.12 -0.23
C VAL A 490 24.06 -34.35 -0.03
N GLU A 491 23.98 -33.05 0.11
CA GLU A 491 25.09 -32.12 0.32
C GLU A 491 24.84 -31.29 1.58
N GLY A 492 25.70 -31.44 2.60
CA GLY A 492 25.54 -30.77 3.91
C GLY A 492 25.60 -29.25 3.86
N GLY A 493 26.42 -28.70 2.95
CA GLY A 493 26.74 -27.28 2.96
C GLY A 493 27.83 -26.98 3.99
N LEU A 494 27.82 -25.80 4.58
CA LEU A 494 28.73 -25.46 5.67
C LEU A 494 28.07 -25.84 6.98
N GLY A 495 28.83 -26.35 7.94
CA GLY A 495 28.29 -26.70 9.23
C GLY A 495 28.89 -27.99 9.73
N VAL A 496 28.23 -28.58 10.72
CA VAL A 496 28.49 -29.96 11.12
C VAL A 496 27.17 -30.68 10.97
N ASP A 497 27.00 -31.33 9.82
CA ASP A 497 25.71 -31.79 9.36
C ASP A 497 25.47 -33.28 9.66
N SER A 498 24.19 -33.64 9.75
CA SER A 498 23.74 -35.03 9.87
C SER A 498 23.06 -35.46 8.58
N LEU A 499 23.73 -36.31 7.81
CA LEU A 499 23.32 -36.71 6.46
C LEU A 499 22.78 -38.14 6.47
N TYR A 500 21.59 -38.31 5.88
CA TYR A 500 20.93 -39.59 5.68
C TYR A 500 20.51 -39.71 4.22
N GLY A 501 20.93 -40.77 3.55
CA GLY A 501 20.48 -41.10 2.19
C GLY A 501 19.10 -41.73 2.24
N GLY A 502 18.98 -42.83 2.96
CA GLY A 502 17.74 -43.57 3.14
C GLY A 502 17.71 -44.88 2.34
N LEU A 503 16.63 -45.13 1.61
CA LEU A 503 16.50 -46.29 0.73
C LEU A 503 16.89 -45.93 -0.70
N GLY A 504 17.92 -46.57 -1.23
CA GLY A 504 18.34 -46.40 -2.62
C GLY A 504 19.85 -46.47 -2.74
N ASP A 505 20.36 -46.04 -3.89
CA ASP A 505 21.80 -45.87 -4.12
C ASP A 505 22.14 -44.36 -4.10
N ASP A 506 22.52 -43.86 -2.93
CA ASP A 506 22.62 -42.42 -2.67
C ASP A 506 24.01 -41.85 -2.95
N ALA A 507 24.09 -40.55 -3.22
CA ALA A 507 25.33 -39.78 -3.29
C ALA A 507 25.44 -38.81 -2.13
N PHE A 508 26.52 -38.91 -1.36
CA PHE A 508 26.91 -37.88 -0.40
C PHE A 508 27.98 -37.00 -1.02
N VAL A 509 27.63 -35.74 -1.28
CA VAL A 509 28.53 -34.76 -1.90
C VAL A 509 29.32 -34.05 -0.81
N LEU A 510 30.65 -34.15 -0.89
CA LEU A 510 31.61 -33.60 0.06
C LEU A 510 32.48 -32.56 -0.66
N ARG A 511 32.05 -31.29 -0.63
CA ARG A 511 32.73 -30.16 -1.27
C ARG A 511 33.85 -29.60 -0.39
N LYS A 512 35.06 -29.52 -0.95
CA LYS A 512 36.26 -29.00 -0.27
C LYS A 512 35.98 -27.68 0.46
N GLY A 513 36.09 -27.67 1.79
CA GLY A 513 35.89 -26.48 2.62
C GLY A 513 34.51 -26.35 3.26
N GLU A 514 33.60 -27.29 3.01
CA GLU A 514 32.20 -27.20 3.43
C GLU A 514 31.82 -28.29 4.45
N PHE A 515 32.25 -29.54 4.26
CA PHE A 515 31.78 -30.72 5.03
C PHE A 515 32.57 -31.03 6.32
N GLY A 516 33.41 -30.10 6.79
CA GLY A 516 34.32 -30.34 7.92
C GLY A 516 33.61 -30.70 9.22
N GLY A 517 33.51 -32.00 9.51
CA GLY A 517 32.88 -32.53 10.72
C GLY A 517 31.57 -33.28 10.48
N ASP A 518 31.03 -33.25 9.26
CA ASP A 518 29.77 -33.90 8.89
C ASP A 518 29.76 -35.39 9.23
N THR A 519 28.56 -35.90 9.51
CA THR A 519 28.33 -37.31 9.80
C THR A 519 27.30 -37.90 8.85
N ILE A 520 27.72 -38.91 8.09
CA ILE A 520 26.83 -39.74 7.27
C ILE A 520 26.35 -40.92 8.12
N PHE A 521 25.04 -41.13 8.24
CA PHE A 521 24.49 -42.07 9.22
C PHE A 521 24.16 -43.47 8.70
N ASP A 522 23.86 -43.59 7.41
CA ASP A 522 23.31 -44.81 6.80
C ASP A 522 24.08 -45.29 5.57
N PHE A 523 25.34 -44.85 5.42
CA PHE A 523 26.20 -45.22 4.30
C PHE A 523 26.29 -46.74 4.11
N SER A 524 25.88 -47.18 2.92
CA SER A 524 25.75 -48.58 2.53
C SER A 524 26.66 -48.97 1.35
N GLY A 525 27.84 -48.35 1.24
CA GLY A 525 28.85 -48.70 0.23
C GLY A 525 29.24 -50.20 0.30
N ASN A 526 29.19 -50.89 -0.85
CA ASN A 526 29.35 -52.35 -0.92
C ASN A 526 30.45 -52.80 -1.90
N GLY A 527 31.42 -51.95 -2.24
CA GLY A 527 32.51 -52.33 -3.15
C GLY A 527 32.04 -52.70 -4.57
N SER A 528 30.82 -52.31 -4.92
CA SER A 528 30.06 -52.63 -6.13
C SER A 528 29.60 -51.32 -6.77
N ALA A 529 29.21 -51.32 -8.04
CA ALA A 529 28.56 -50.16 -8.68
C ALA A 529 27.14 -49.87 -8.16
N ALA A 530 26.66 -50.62 -7.16
CA ALA A 530 25.38 -50.48 -6.48
C ALA A 530 25.64 -50.31 -4.97
N GLY A 531 24.84 -49.48 -4.31
CA GLY A 531 25.05 -48.93 -2.96
C GLY A 531 25.52 -47.46 -2.97
N ASP A 532 25.58 -46.85 -1.79
CA ASP A 532 25.89 -45.43 -1.64
C ASP A 532 27.31 -45.07 -2.09
N ARG A 533 27.48 -43.82 -2.54
CA ARG A 533 28.74 -43.27 -3.02
C ARG A 533 29.08 -41.94 -2.35
N LEU A 534 30.38 -41.69 -2.22
CA LEU A 534 30.94 -40.41 -1.79
C LEU A 534 31.44 -39.64 -3.01
N GLU A 535 30.97 -38.41 -3.18
CA GLU A 535 31.38 -37.54 -4.28
C GLU A 535 32.20 -36.37 -3.75
N PHE A 536 33.52 -36.44 -3.92
CA PHE A 536 34.42 -35.37 -3.48
C PHE A 536 34.59 -34.34 -4.59
N VAL A 537 34.28 -33.09 -4.28
CA VAL A 537 34.31 -31.97 -5.24
C VAL A 537 35.36 -30.94 -4.81
N GLY A 538 36.14 -30.43 -5.77
CA GLY A 538 37.14 -29.37 -5.54
C GLY A 538 38.51 -29.85 -5.04
N PHE A 539 38.66 -31.16 -4.76
CA PHE A 539 39.96 -31.78 -4.52
C PHE A 539 40.70 -32.06 -5.83
N THR A 540 42.03 -32.01 -5.80
CA THR A 540 42.84 -32.37 -6.97
C THR A 540 42.82 -33.87 -7.21
N SER A 541 43.22 -34.30 -8.42
CA SER A 541 43.25 -35.72 -8.79
C SER A 541 44.23 -36.58 -7.97
N ASN A 542 45.17 -35.97 -7.23
CA ASN A 542 46.09 -36.66 -6.33
C ASN A 542 45.57 -36.75 -4.89
N ALA A 543 44.31 -36.37 -4.64
CA ALA A 543 43.73 -36.50 -3.32
C ALA A 543 43.67 -37.95 -2.85
N THR A 544 43.90 -38.15 -1.55
CA THR A 544 43.92 -39.46 -0.91
C THR A 544 42.92 -39.47 0.24
N LEU A 545 42.09 -40.52 0.29
CA LEU A 545 41.14 -40.77 1.36
C LEU A 545 41.75 -41.81 2.32
N THR A 546 41.79 -41.48 3.61
CA THR A 546 42.40 -42.32 4.66
C THR A 546 41.50 -42.38 5.88
N GLN A 547 41.31 -43.59 6.43
CA GLN A 547 40.63 -43.75 7.71
C GLN A 547 41.61 -43.44 8.85
N THR A 548 41.28 -42.46 9.70
CA THR A 548 42.17 -41.96 10.78
C THR A 548 41.65 -42.29 12.18
N GLY A 549 40.40 -42.73 12.30
CA GLY A 549 39.77 -43.21 13.53
C GLY A 549 38.78 -44.34 13.25
N THR A 550 38.04 -44.81 14.26
CA THR A 550 37.06 -45.91 14.07
C THR A 550 36.00 -45.56 13.04
N ASN A 551 35.55 -44.30 13.04
CA ASN A 551 34.46 -43.80 12.19
C ASN A 551 34.88 -42.55 11.40
N THR A 552 36.14 -42.11 11.53
CA THR A 552 36.62 -40.84 10.98
C THR A 552 37.45 -41.08 9.73
N TRP A 553 37.08 -40.37 8.67
CA TRP A 553 37.76 -40.38 7.39
C TRP A 553 38.36 -39.01 7.12
N ARG A 554 39.56 -39.00 6.56
CA ARG A 554 40.31 -37.81 6.18
C ARG A 554 40.65 -37.88 4.70
N ILE A 555 40.26 -36.84 3.97
CA ILE A 555 40.72 -36.62 2.60
C ILE A 555 41.80 -35.52 2.59
N THR A 556 42.85 -35.70 1.80
CA THR A 556 43.93 -34.71 1.65
C THR A 556 44.51 -34.70 0.24
N ASP A 557 44.68 -33.51 -0.35
CA ASP A 557 45.38 -33.31 -1.63
C ASP A 557 46.84 -32.85 -1.48
N GLY A 558 47.30 -32.70 -0.24
CA GLY A 558 48.63 -32.23 0.13
C GLY A 558 48.69 -30.75 0.50
N THR A 559 47.74 -29.93 0.02
CA THR A 559 47.62 -28.51 0.38
C THR A 559 46.45 -28.25 1.34
N TYR A 560 45.42 -29.07 1.25
CA TYR A 560 44.22 -28.98 2.06
C TYR A 560 43.80 -30.37 2.51
N ALA A 561 43.18 -30.43 3.69
CA ALA A 561 42.66 -31.66 4.21
C ALA A 561 41.50 -31.42 5.17
N GLU A 562 40.54 -32.32 5.14
CA GLU A 562 39.27 -32.20 5.85
C GLU A 562 38.81 -33.58 6.33
N THR A 563 37.97 -33.60 7.35
CA THR A 563 37.51 -34.84 7.98
C THR A 563 36.01 -34.88 8.09
N PHE A 564 35.44 -36.05 7.85
CA PHE A 564 34.03 -36.37 8.06
C PHE A 564 33.93 -37.71 8.80
N GLN A 565 32.72 -38.04 9.22
CA GLN A 565 32.40 -39.28 9.93
C GLN A 565 31.41 -40.12 9.14
N ILE A 566 31.56 -41.44 9.22
CA ILE A 566 30.53 -42.40 8.84
C ILE A 566 30.09 -43.12 10.10
N ALA A 567 28.84 -42.92 10.51
CA ALA A 567 28.28 -43.56 11.69
C ALA A 567 28.34 -45.09 11.55
N GLY A 568 28.62 -45.79 12.65
CA GLY A 568 28.83 -47.23 12.63
C GLY A 568 30.16 -47.71 12.02
N GLY A 569 30.95 -46.84 11.41
CA GLY A 569 32.30 -47.15 10.93
C GLY A 569 32.34 -48.03 9.67
N ALA A 570 31.37 -47.86 8.76
CA ALA A 570 31.35 -48.58 7.49
C ALA A 570 32.66 -48.37 6.70
N ALA A 571 33.11 -49.43 6.02
CA ALA A 571 34.30 -49.37 5.17
C ALA A 571 33.99 -48.64 3.86
N VAL A 572 34.93 -47.84 3.37
CA VAL A 572 34.84 -47.18 2.06
C VAL A 572 35.85 -47.82 1.11
N HIS A 573 35.37 -48.41 0.02
CA HIS A 573 36.22 -48.97 -1.03
C HIS A 573 36.56 -47.92 -2.10
N SER A 574 37.55 -48.23 -2.95
CA SER A 574 37.94 -47.35 -4.06
C SER A 574 36.85 -47.17 -5.12
N SER A 575 35.87 -48.08 -5.17
CA SER A 575 34.69 -47.99 -6.04
C SER A 575 33.62 -47.06 -5.49
N ASP A 576 33.61 -46.82 -4.17
CA ASP A 576 32.51 -46.17 -3.48
C ASP A 576 32.71 -44.65 -3.43
N HIS A 577 33.79 -44.14 -4.03
CA HIS A 577 34.06 -42.72 -4.07
C HIS A 577 34.68 -42.27 -5.38
N ASN A 578 34.36 -41.05 -5.78
CA ASN A 578 34.91 -40.42 -6.97
C ASN A 578 35.37 -39.00 -6.67
N LEU A 579 36.40 -38.56 -7.40
CA LEU A 579 36.84 -37.17 -7.45
C LEU A 579 36.24 -36.50 -8.68
N LYS A 580 35.40 -35.47 -8.50
CA LYS A 580 34.87 -34.67 -9.61
C LYS A 580 35.81 -33.50 -9.89
N SER A 581 36.49 -33.53 -11.04
CA SER A 581 37.36 -32.44 -11.51
C SER A 581 36.51 -31.33 -12.15
N GLY A 582 36.06 -30.37 -11.34
CA GLY A 582 35.34 -29.20 -11.83
C GLY A 582 35.04 -28.22 -10.72
N SER A 583 35.22 -26.93 -11.00
CA SER A 583 34.67 -25.84 -10.20
C SER A 583 33.20 -25.67 -10.57
N GLU A 584 32.36 -26.66 -10.28
CA GLU A 584 30.92 -26.39 -10.30
C GLU A 584 30.67 -25.44 -9.12
N PRO A 585 30.29 -24.16 -9.37
CA PRO A 585 30.11 -23.22 -8.28
C PRO A 585 29.06 -23.77 -7.30
N PRO A 586 29.22 -23.57 -5.99
CA PRO A 586 28.18 -23.95 -5.05
C PRO A 586 26.86 -23.34 -5.51
N PRO A 587 25.72 -24.02 -5.35
CA PRO A 587 24.42 -23.38 -5.52
C PRO A 587 24.43 -22.12 -4.66
N SER A 588 24.12 -20.97 -5.25
CA SER A 588 24.14 -19.68 -4.55
C SER A 588 23.30 -19.77 -3.26
N THR A 589 23.98 -19.85 -2.11
CA THR A 589 23.41 -19.68 -0.76
C THR A 589 23.25 -18.20 -0.41
N THR A 590 23.84 -17.32 -1.23
CA THR A 590 23.53 -15.90 -1.23
C THR A 590 22.03 -15.73 -1.42
N GLN A 591 21.41 -15.12 -0.42
CA GLN A 591 20.09 -14.54 -0.51
C GLN A 591 20.10 -13.63 -1.74
N TYR A 592 19.55 -14.10 -2.87
CA TYR A 592 19.15 -13.17 -3.92
C TYR A 592 18.22 -12.17 -3.24
N PRO A 593 18.34 -10.86 -3.51
CA PRO A 593 17.29 -9.95 -3.07
C PRO A 593 15.98 -10.53 -3.57
N ALA A 594 15.05 -10.77 -2.65
CA ALA A 594 13.71 -11.27 -2.94
C ALA A 594 13.20 -10.60 -4.21
N ILE A 595 12.91 -11.41 -5.23
CA ILE A 595 12.13 -10.92 -6.38
C ILE A 595 10.71 -11.34 -6.05
N GLY A 596 10.14 -10.63 -5.08
CA GLY A 596 8.71 -10.66 -4.87
C GLY A 596 8.04 -10.06 -6.10
N ALA A 597 7.14 -10.82 -6.71
CA ALA A 597 6.15 -10.27 -7.61
C ALA A 597 5.36 -9.18 -6.85
N GLY A 598 5.40 -7.96 -7.37
CA GLY A 598 4.67 -6.85 -6.79
C GLY A 598 5.25 -5.53 -7.25
N ILE A 599 4.51 -4.83 -8.09
CA ILE A 599 4.62 -3.39 -8.19
C ILE A 599 4.30 -2.85 -6.79
N ILE A 600 5.33 -2.54 -6.00
CA ILE A 600 5.21 -1.69 -4.83
C ILE A 600 5.64 -0.30 -5.28
N GLN A 601 4.66 0.58 -5.51
CA GLN A 601 4.93 2.01 -5.42
C GLN A 601 5.47 2.30 -4.01
N MET A 602 6.59 3.02 -3.90
CA MET A 602 6.79 3.96 -2.78
C MET A 602 7.75 5.09 -3.17
N GLU A 603 7.16 6.30 -3.19
CA GLU A 603 7.62 7.53 -2.53
C GLU A 603 9.13 7.85 -2.54
N THR A 604 9.55 8.82 -3.39
CA THR A 604 10.43 9.97 -3.01
C THR A 604 10.94 10.83 -4.17
N LEU A 605 10.55 10.56 -5.42
CA LEU A 605 10.96 11.37 -6.58
C LEU A 605 9.75 11.97 -7.30
N LYS A 606 9.53 13.28 -7.11
CA LYS A 606 8.61 14.05 -7.96
C LYS A 606 9.38 14.48 -9.21
N LEU A 607 9.14 13.79 -10.32
CA LEU A 607 9.66 14.19 -11.63
C LEU A 607 8.79 15.32 -12.19
N THR A 608 9.15 16.57 -11.87
CA THR A 608 8.51 17.76 -12.45
C THR A 608 9.44 18.42 -13.45
N ASN A 609 8.90 18.74 -14.64
CA ASN A 609 9.53 19.49 -15.75
C ASN A 609 10.56 18.72 -16.59
N PHE A 610 10.08 17.83 -17.46
CA PHE A 610 10.86 17.36 -18.61
C PHE A 610 10.90 18.43 -19.69
N THR A 611 12.03 19.12 -19.85
CA THR A 611 12.33 19.83 -21.10
C THR A 611 12.95 18.82 -22.05
N LEU A 612 12.13 18.36 -22.98
CA LEU A 612 12.52 17.38 -23.98
C LEU A 612 13.34 18.08 -25.07
N VAL A 613 14.65 17.81 -25.15
CA VAL A 613 15.45 18.23 -26.31
C VAL A 613 15.50 17.06 -27.30
N SER A 614 14.47 17.03 -28.16
CA SER A 614 14.24 16.20 -29.36
C SER A 614 13.64 14.79 -29.17
N LEU A 615 12.49 14.55 -29.83
CA LEU A 615 11.70 13.31 -29.86
C LEU A 615 12.11 12.37 -31.02
N SER A 616 11.97 11.07 -30.81
CA SER A 616 11.01 10.28 -31.62
C SER A 616 10.46 9.04 -30.87
N THR A 617 9.19 9.16 -30.44
CA THR A 617 8.16 8.13 -30.19
C THR A 617 8.51 6.84 -29.41
N ALA A 618 8.11 6.80 -28.13
CA ALA A 618 7.95 5.57 -27.35
C ALA A 618 6.50 5.38 -26.88
N GLN A 619 5.99 4.15 -27.01
CA GLN A 619 4.78 3.64 -26.35
C GLN A 619 5.21 2.72 -25.20
N GLY A 620 4.49 2.77 -24.07
CA GLY A 620 4.55 1.77 -23.00
C GLY A 620 5.59 2.02 -21.89
N GLY A 621 5.26 2.86 -20.90
CA GLY A 621 5.84 2.80 -19.55
C GLY A 621 7.34 3.11 -19.37
N GLN A 622 7.99 3.88 -20.25
CA GLN A 622 9.44 4.15 -20.20
C GLN A 622 9.77 5.48 -19.51
N ALA A 623 10.91 5.56 -18.80
CA ALA A 623 11.34 6.79 -18.12
C ALA A 623 12.12 7.76 -19.04
N VAL A 624 13.13 7.28 -19.80
CA VAL A 624 13.88 8.08 -20.81
C VAL A 624 14.45 7.18 -21.93
N GLU A 625 14.44 7.66 -23.18
CA GLU A 625 15.09 7.01 -24.34
C GLU A 625 15.96 8.02 -25.10
N ASN A 626 17.23 7.68 -25.37
CA ASN A 626 18.14 8.49 -26.19
C ASN A 626 18.39 7.83 -27.55
N ARG A 627 17.84 8.45 -28.60
CA ARG A 627 17.99 8.01 -29.99
C ARG A 627 19.12 8.72 -30.75
N ASN A 628 19.78 9.70 -30.16
CA ASN A 628 20.77 10.53 -30.86
C ASN A 628 22.20 10.05 -30.56
N LYS A 629 22.87 9.50 -31.56
CA LYS A 629 24.27 9.04 -31.46
C LYS A 629 25.20 10.21 -31.12
N GLY A 630 26.04 10.04 -30.10
CA GLY A 630 27.04 11.03 -29.68
C GLY A 630 26.51 12.24 -28.91
N VAL A 631 25.23 12.25 -28.54
CA VAL A 631 24.61 13.34 -27.76
C VAL A 631 24.21 12.81 -26.37
N GLU A 632 24.56 13.56 -25.33
CA GLU A 632 24.14 13.25 -23.96
C GLU A 632 22.66 13.60 -23.75
N ALA A 633 21.88 12.65 -23.27
CA ALA A 633 20.51 12.86 -22.79
C ALA A 633 20.49 12.88 -21.26
N THR A 634 19.59 13.67 -20.67
CA THR A 634 19.45 13.75 -19.21
C THR A 634 17.99 13.64 -18.75
N ALA A 635 17.78 12.95 -17.63
CA ALA A 635 16.54 12.93 -16.86
C ALA A 635 16.79 13.66 -15.54
N LYS A 636 15.93 14.60 -15.13
CA LYS A 636 16.17 15.44 -13.94
C LYS A 636 14.94 15.49 -13.03
N GLY A 637 15.16 15.37 -11.73
CA GLY A 637 14.12 15.47 -10.71
C GLY A 637 14.63 16.15 -9.44
N THR A 638 13.71 16.62 -8.60
CA THR A 638 14.04 17.14 -7.27
C THR A 638 13.82 16.04 -6.25
N PHE A 639 14.84 15.74 -5.46
CA PHE A 639 14.76 14.79 -4.37
C PHE A 639 13.93 15.39 -3.23
N THR A 640 12.84 14.73 -2.87
CA THR A 640 11.88 15.22 -1.86
C THR A 640 11.92 14.46 -0.54
N GLY A 641 12.73 13.40 -0.45
CA GLY A 641 12.91 12.63 0.78
C GLY A 641 13.76 13.36 1.83
N GLU A 642 13.82 12.78 3.02
CA GLU A 642 14.67 13.27 4.11
C GLU A 642 16.16 13.28 3.71
N THR A 643 16.93 14.16 4.33
CA THR A 643 18.39 14.15 4.11
C THR A 643 19.00 12.88 4.68
N GLY A 644 19.78 12.15 3.88
CA GLY A 644 20.35 10.88 4.31
C GLY A 644 21.19 10.17 3.24
N THR A 645 21.61 8.96 3.57
CA THR A 645 22.28 8.06 2.63
C THR A 645 21.21 7.29 1.87
N TYR A 646 21.33 7.20 0.55
CA TYR A 646 20.37 6.53 -0.32
C TYR A 646 21.06 5.59 -1.28
N LYS A 647 20.42 4.45 -1.54
CA LYS A 647 20.74 3.53 -2.61
C LYS A 647 19.95 3.98 -3.84
N VAL A 648 20.65 4.32 -4.90
CA VAL A 648 20.06 4.67 -6.20
C VAL A 648 20.35 3.56 -7.19
N LYS A 649 19.30 2.92 -7.71
CA LYS A 649 19.36 1.84 -8.69
C LYS A 649 18.79 2.31 -10.02
N VAL A 650 19.52 2.09 -11.10
CA VAL A 650 19.13 2.45 -12.47
C VAL A 650 19.07 1.17 -13.29
N ALA A 651 17.91 0.89 -13.88
CA ALA A 651 17.75 -0.19 -14.86
C ALA A 651 17.92 0.37 -16.27
N TYR A 652 18.77 -0.29 -17.04
CA TYR A 652 19.24 0.21 -18.31
C TYR A 652 19.26 -0.88 -19.38
N TYR A 653 19.03 -0.45 -20.62
CA TYR A 653 19.17 -1.28 -21.80
C TYR A 653 20.22 -0.68 -22.74
N ASP A 654 21.30 -1.44 -22.96
CA ASP A 654 22.24 -1.22 -24.06
C ASP A 654 22.11 -2.35 -25.06
N GLU A 655 21.92 -1.99 -26.31
CA GLU A 655 22.22 -2.91 -27.40
C GLU A 655 23.59 -2.61 -28.02
N SER A 656 24.18 -1.44 -27.76
CA SER A 656 25.31 -0.95 -28.56
C SER A 656 26.51 -1.88 -28.58
N ASP A 657 27.14 -1.93 -29.74
CA ASP A 657 28.44 -2.53 -30.02
C ASP A 657 29.63 -1.71 -29.48
N GLY A 658 29.40 -0.86 -28.46
CA GLY A 658 30.43 0.00 -27.88
C GLY A 658 30.15 0.49 -26.46
N ALA A 659 31.21 0.96 -25.81
CA ALA A 659 31.18 1.47 -24.43
C ALA A 659 30.38 2.79 -24.32
N SER A 660 29.10 2.72 -23.95
CA SER A 660 28.23 3.89 -23.77
C SER A 660 28.36 4.47 -22.35
N PRO A 661 28.86 5.71 -22.17
CA PRO A 661 29.02 6.31 -20.85
C PRO A 661 27.69 6.81 -20.29
N MET A 662 27.52 6.60 -18.99
CA MET A 662 26.36 7.08 -18.24
C MET A 662 26.72 7.39 -16.80
N GLY A 663 25.79 7.98 -16.06
CA GLY A 663 25.98 8.21 -14.64
C GLY A 663 24.85 8.99 -13.99
N ILE A 664 25.07 9.31 -12.73
CA ILE A 664 24.20 10.14 -11.90
C ILE A 664 24.93 11.42 -11.55
N ARG A 665 24.25 12.55 -11.65
CA ARG A 665 24.66 13.82 -11.07
C ARG A 665 23.75 14.20 -9.92
N VAL A 666 24.33 14.77 -8.88
CA VAL A 666 23.59 15.44 -7.80
C VAL A 666 23.99 16.91 -7.83
N ASN A 667 23.00 17.80 -7.94
CA ASN A 667 23.20 19.24 -8.10
C ASN A 667 24.19 19.60 -9.23
N GLY A 668 24.11 18.88 -10.35
CA GLY A 668 24.98 19.07 -11.52
C GLY A 668 26.38 18.48 -11.41
N THR A 669 26.74 17.84 -10.29
CA THR A 669 28.04 17.17 -10.11
C THR A 669 27.89 15.67 -10.30
N THR A 670 28.70 15.05 -11.17
CA THR A 670 28.71 13.58 -11.34
C THR A 670 29.17 12.90 -10.06
N VAL A 671 28.29 12.06 -9.49
CA VAL A 671 28.52 11.31 -8.24
C VAL A 671 28.67 9.81 -8.48
N SER A 672 28.21 9.30 -9.62
CA SER A 672 28.46 7.94 -10.07
C SER A 672 28.53 7.93 -11.59
N SER A 673 29.38 7.07 -12.14
CA SER A 673 29.50 6.89 -13.58
C SER A 673 29.79 5.44 -13.91
N TRP A 674 29.17 4.95 -14.97
CA TRP A 674 29.34 3.59 -15.46
C TRP A 674 29.55 3.61 -16.97
N ILE A 675 30.16 2.54 -17.45
CA ILE A 675 30.19 2.21 -18.87
C ILE A 675 29.26 1.03 -19.06
N ALA A 676 28.25 1.20 -19.90
CA ALA A 676 27.45 0.09 -20.34
C ALA A 676 28.08 -0.55 -21.59
N ASP A 677 28.19 -1.87 -21.54
CA ASP A 677 28.79 -2.70 -22.59
C ASP A 677 28.17 -4.11 -22.47
N LYS A 678 27.62 -4.63 -23.57
CA LYS A 678 27.06 -5.98 -23.62
C LYS A 678 28.18 -6.98 -23.89
N GLN A 679 28.50 -7.84 -22.91
CA GLN A 679 29.30 -9.04 -23.20
C GLN A 679 28.47 -10.02 -24.05
N LEU A 680 28.71 -10.03 -25.36
CA LEU A 680 28.08 -10.94 -26.30
C LEU A 680 28.54 -12.40 -26.10
N GLY A 681 27.61 -13.25 -25.69
CA GLY A 681 27.55 -14.66 -26.10
C GLY A 681 26.48 -14.84 -27.19
N SER A 682 26.92 -15.00 -28.43
CA SER A 682 26.25 -15.52 -29.64
C SER A 682 24.76 -15.20 -29.94
N THR A 683 24.58 -14.37 -30.97
CA THR A 683 23.64 -14.49 -32.13
C THR A 683 22.26 -15.11 -31.91
N GLY A 684 21.23 -14.26 -31.90
CA GLY A 684 19.84 -14.64 -32.19
C GLY A 684 18.82 -13.80 -31.42
N ALA A 685 17.95 -13.10 -32.16
CA ALA A 685 16.78 -12.33 -31.77
C ALA A 685 16.26 -12.38 -30.30
N ASP A 686 16.03 -11.18 -29.74
CA ASP A 686 15.01 -10.85 -28.72
C ASP A 686 15.18 -11.33 -27.25
N SER A 687 16.39 -11.41 -26.70
CA SER A 687 16.57 -11.39 -25.23
C SER A 687 16.81 -9.97 -24.70
N ARG A 688 15.73 -9.35 -24.20
CA ARG A 688 15.71 -7.98 -23.64
C ARG A 688 16.20 -7.97 -22.18
N THR A 689 17.47 -8.30 -21.95
CA THR A 689 18.03 -8.33 -20.60
C THR A 689 18.33 -6.91 -20.11
N LEU A 690 17.70 -6.49 -19.01
CA LEU A 690 17.99 -5.24 -18.32
C LEU A 690 19.27 -5.36 -17.50
N THR A 691 20.16 -4.39 -17.63
CA THR A 691 21.35 -4.25 -16.78
C THR A 691 21.07 -3.24 -15.68
N PHE A 692 21.40 -3.59 -14.44
CA PHE A 692 21.19 -2.71 -13.29
C PHE A 692 22.50 -2.13 -12.79
N TYR A 693 22.49 -0.82 -12.52
CA TYR A 693 23.60 -0.11 -11.90
C TYR A 693 23.16 0.49 -10.57
N GLU A 694 23.99 0.37 -9.55
CA GLU A 694 23.70 0.88 -8.21
C GLU A 694 24.76 1.90 -7.77
N ALA A 695 24.30 2.98 -7.13
CA ALA A 695 25.14 3.97 -6.46
C ALA A 695 24.62 4.21 -5.05
N THR A 696 25.52 4.36 -4.08
CA THR A 696 25.16 4.86 -2.76
C THR A 696 25.48 6.35 -2.70
N LEU A 697 24.47 7.18 -2.54
CA LEU A 697 24.55 8.64 -2.62
C LEU A 697 24.13 9.28 -1.31
N GLN A 698 24.77 10.39 -0.94
CA GLN A 698 24.22 11.30 0.06
C GLN A 698 23.25 12.25 -0.64
N LEU A 699 21.97 12.19 -0.29
CA LEU A 699 20.94 13.07 -0.84
C LEU A 699 20.41 13.97 0.26
N THR A 700 20.29 15.26 -0.04
CA THR A 700 19.65 16.25 0.82
C THR A 700 18.30 16.61 0.23
N THR A 701 17.27 16.80 1.06
CA THR A 701 15.96 17.30 0.62
C THR A 701 16.12 18.55 -0.26
N GLY A 702 15.51 18.56 -1.43
CA GLY A 702 15.63 19.63 -2.43
C GLY A 702 16.83 19.48 -3.39
N ALA A 703 17.70 18.48 -3.22
CA ALA A 703 18.78 18.22 -4.17
C ALA A 703 18.22 17.88 -5.55
N THR A 704 18.89 18.36 -6.59
CA THR A 704 18.60 17.93 -7.96
C THR A 704 19.29 16.60 -8.21
N LEU A 705 18.55 15.58 -8.62
CA LEU A 705 19.07 14.32 -9.12
C LEU A 705 18.96 14.32 -10.65
N GLU A 706 20.08 14.10 -11.35
CA GLU A 706 20.12 13.99 -12.81
C GLU A 706 20.71 12.63 -13.19
N ILE A 707 20.11 11.93 -14.14
CA ILE A 707 20.68 10.74 -14.76
C ILE A 707 21.05 11.12 -16.18
N TYR A 708 22.25 10.77 -16.62
CA TYR A 708 22.74 11.08 -17.96
C TYR A 708 23.23 9.83 -18.68
N GLY A 709 23.11 9.83 -20.01
CA GLY A 709 23.61 8.75 -20.86
C GLY A 709 23.87 9.21 -22.28
N THR A 710 24.96 8.71 -22.89
CA THR A 710 25.34 9.02 -24.28
C THR A 710 25.38 7.74 -25.11
N ARG A 711 24.63 7.74 -26.22
CA ARG A 711 24.63 6.64 -27.19
C ARG A 711 25.92 6.59 -28.00
N GLN A 712 26.62 5.46 -27.96
CA GLN A 712 27.68 5.10 -28.92
C GLN A 712 27.17 3.99 -29.86
N GLY A 713 27.69 3.87 -31.08
CA GLY A 713 27.25 2.80 -32.00
C GLY A 713 25.87 2.97 -32.65
N ASP A 714 25.31 1.87 -33.16
CA ASP A 714 24.10 1.86 -34.00
C ASP A 714 22.82 1.43 -33.28
N GLU A 715 22.81 1.39 -31.94
CA GLU A 715 21.66 0.95 -31.13
C GLU A 715 21.32 1.87 -29.92
N LEU A 716 20.21 1.60 -29.22
CA LEU A 716 19.49 2.50 -28.30
C LEU A 716 20.06 2.54 -26.87
N VAL A 717 19.95 3.70 -26.21
CA VAL A 717 20.20 3.88 -24.76
C VAL A 717 18.86 4.15 -24.08
N ARG A 718 18.36 3.21 -23.26
CA ARG A 718 17.02 3.30 -22.63
C ARG A 718 17.10 3.10 -21.11
N ILE A 719 16.41 3.96 -20.36
CA ILE A 719 16.26 3.87 -18.90
C ILE A 719 14.82 3.47 -18.59
N ASP A 720 14.67 2.32 -17.95
CA ASP A 720 13.35 1.75 -17.64
C ASP A 720 12.91 1.99 -16.20
N THR A 721 13.84 1.92 -15.26
CA THR A 721 13.51 2.09 -13.85
C THR A 721 14.58 2.88 -13.13
N LEU A 722 14.14 3.73 -12.22
CA LEU A 722 14.96 4.45 -11.27
C LEU A 722 14.37 4.23 -9.88
N THR A 723 15.16 3.64 -8.99
CA THR A 723 14.79 3.43 -7.60
C THR A 723 15.71 4.26 -6.71
N VAL A 724 15.15 4.97 -5.74
CA VAL A 724 15.90 5.69 -4.70
C VAL A 724 15.37 5.19 -3.36
N SER A 725 16.16 4.45 -2.61
CA SER A 725 15.77 3.90 -1.31
C SER A 725 16.69 4.37 -0.21
N LYS A 726 16.15 4.69 0.97
CA LYS A 726 16.97 5.12 2.11
C LYS A 726 17.88 3.96 2.53
N TRP A 727 19.17 4.24 2.66
CA TRP A 727 20.14 3.27 3.16
C TRP A 727 20.11 3.31 4.68
N ASP A 728 19.32 2.44 5.28
CA ASP A 728 19.34 2.24 6.73
C ASP A 728 20.42 1.21 7.08
N LEU A 729 21.48 1.67 7.76
CA LEU A 729 22.36 0.77 8.49
C LEU A 729 21.54 0.19 9.63
N ILE A 730 21.12 -1.08 9.50
CA ILE A 730 20.63 -1.87 10.61
C ILE A 730 21.71 -1.82 11.71
N ALA A 731 21.37 -1.23 12.85
CA ALA A 731 22.12 -1.32 14.10
C ALA A 731 21.35 -2.22 15.06
#